data_AF-A0A139KVV4-F1
#
_entry.id   AF-A0A139KVV4-F1
#
_cell.length_a   1.000
_cell.length_b   1.000
_cell.length_c   1.000
_cell.angle_alpha   90.00
_cell.angle_beta   90.00
_cell.angle_gamma   90.00
#
_symmetry.space_group_name_H-M   'P 1'
#
loop_
_entity.id
_entity.type
_entity.pdbx_description
1 polymer ?
#
loop_
_entity_poly.entity_id
_entity_poly.type
_entity_poly.pdbx_seq_one_letter_code
_entity_poly.pdbx_strand_id
1 'polypeptide(L)'
;MKNENMKRQVLKSILLLMLLNAVPGWAQQQDLADFKETERPWLWWYWLGSAVDKEGIEWHLQQFKELGYGGASIAATYGVEGYETKYIPFMSSQWIEMLNYTAEKFKEAGMRIDASLTSAWPFGGPNVTSDMAAQYSVVKRLFTAMPGEEVSLALSTLQKGELSVLSAYSTDGDYLDLTEKVSTDGIFSFKFPAKKWEVYGLFSLPTGQMTKRSGIGGEGLVIDHFNKTSVTKYLERFDSLFLSSSTALRATFNDSYEVYGADYSPVFLDEFKKRRGYDLRRYLYLLDPTNRNDESRRVLCDYRETISDLLLDNFVNVWHHWAGKNAVKTVEQAHGSPANWLDLYGASDIPQTESFGASPLHIKNVRIDPLYNEKSFGRPDKMLLKFASSASHVMGKELTSSETATWLGDHFKVALSQAKPQIDELFVCGINHVMLTCGAYSPKEISFPGWHFYPAADFGHTTPFKEVMPDFSLYVARCQHLLQNSQPDNEVLLYMPMHDLWTECDDEDGRSKLMMFTIHNPDNWFYRQDIGDIARTLKREGFDFDYISDRQLALCKSVDGHIITSGHTRYKTIVVPCCKRMPLETLQQLERMAASGINIIFAYRMPRDVPGYYNIEARRSEFASLLKRLKDRSNVIVNANYVESLKSIGVCNEEFGKHQLEYIRKRNEKGIIYFVANQSNEFQEGWIRLGMPSASEIILFNPLTGKRGIARTKKDRIFLQLAPGQSCFIKLYNDGESFQWEYSEQIASYRIDGNWNVSFKEGSPQLPASYHIQKVDSWTEAPDTMASYFSGIGIYETDFDLPPVHATYYQLALGDVREVAKVWINGVYVGNSWSVPFELNIDAGILRKKNNKLRIEVRNLDANRIIWLDKNKVPWQTFFLVDVAYRNFDASHWESVPSGLLGPVELKCCR
;
A
#
# COMPACT_ATOMS: atom_id res chain seq x y z
N MET A 1 30.84 24.24 -66.90
CA MET A 1 30.39 25.05 -65.75
C MET A 1 28.86 25.16 -65.56
N LYS A 2 28.01 25.29 -66.60
CA LYS A 2 26.54 25.38 -66.40
C LYS A 2 25.83 24.06 -66.01
N ASN A 3 26.41 22.89 -66.31
CA ASN A 3 25.74 21.59 -66.12
C ASN A 3 25.97 20.95 -64.73
N GLU A 4 27.03 21.33 -64.01
CA GLU A 4 27.28 20.81 -62.65
C GLU A 4 26.45 21.53 -61.58
N ASN A 5 26.20 22.83 -61.73
CA ASN A 5 25.36 23.58 -60.79
C ASN A 5 23.90 23.12 -60.82
N MET A 6 23.39 22.69 -61.97
CA MET A 6 22.02 22.18 -62.10
C MET A 6 21.85 20.80 -61.44
N LYS A 7 22.84 19.90 -61.59
CA LYS A 7 22.85 18.62 -60.85
C LYS A 7 22.96 18.81 -59.34
N ARG A 8 23.72 19.81 -58.88
CA ARG A 8 23.88 20.12 -57.45
C ARG A 8 22.62 20.76 -56.84
N GLN A 9 21.86 21.54 -57.60
CA GLN A 9 20.57 22.08 -57.16
C GLN A 9 19.44 21.03 -57.17
N VAL A 10 19.44 20.12 -58.14
CA VAL A 10 18.47 18.99 -58.15
C VAL A 10 18.76 18.01 -57.01
N LEU A 11 20.04 17.68 -56.74
CA LEU A 11 20.39 16.85 -55.57
C LEU A 11 20.03 17.51 -54.25
N LYS A 12 20.24 18.84 -54.11
CA LYS A 12 19.82 19.59 -52.92
C LYS A 12 18.30 19.63 -52.77
N SER A 13 17.55 19.72 -53.86
CA SER A 13 16.08 19.73 -53.83
C SER A 13 15.52 18.34 -53.50
N ILE A 14 16.16 17.27 -53.97
CA ILE A 14 15.82 15.88 -53.62
C ILE A 14 16.19 15.58 -52.16
N LEU A 15 17.32 16.07 -51.66
CA LEU A 15 17.67 15.97 -50.22
C LEU A 15 16.70 16.76 -49.34
N LEU A 16 16.25 17.95 -49.79
CA LEU A 16 15.29 18.78 -49.05
C LEU A 16 13.87 18.17 -49.07
N LEU A 17 13.48 17.50 -50.16
CA LEU A 17 12.22 16.73 -50.24
C LEU A 17 12.27 15.39 -49.49
N MET A 18 13.45 14.78 -49.33
CA MET A 18 13.64 13.62 -48.43
C MET A 18 13.65 14.03 -46.95
N LEU A 19 14.04 15.27 -46.62
CA LEU A 19 13.93 15.85 -45.28
C LEU A 19 12.52 16.36 -44.94
N LEU A 20 11.65 16.56 -45.94
CA LEU A 20 10.25 16.98 -45.78
C LEU A 20 9.24 15.81 -45.81
N ASN A 21 9.70 14.57 -46.01
CA ASN A 21 8.92 13.35 -45.75
C ASN A 21 9.35 12.72 -44.42
N ALA A 22 9.41 13.53 -43.37
CA ALA A 22 9.37 13.02 -42.01
C ALA A 22 7.97 12.43 -41.78
N VAL A 23 7.92 11.10 -41.77
CA VAL A 23 6.83 10.26 -41.28
C VAL A 23 6.29 10.82 -39.95
N PRO A 24 4.97 10.71 -39.67
CA PRO A 24 4.32 11.46 -38.60
C PRO A 24 4.88 11.10 -37.22
N GLY A 25 5.00 12.11 -36.36
CA GLY A 25 5.18 12.06 -34.90
C GLY A 25 5.35 10.69 -34.25
N TRP A 26 6.56 10.12 -34.32
CA TRP A 26 6.96 9.12 -33.34
C TRP A 26 7.27 9.92 -32.07
N ALA A 27 6.41 9.82 -31.07
CA ALA A 27 6.76 10.25 -29.72
C ALA A 27 8.14 9.68 -29.39
N GLN A 28 9.07 10.52 -28.95
CA GLN A 28 10.41 10.07 -28.55
C GLN A 28 10.24 8.89 -27.60
N GLN A 29 10.73 7.72 -28.00
CA GLN A 29 10.54 6.48 -27.27
C GLN A 29 11.27 6.62 -25.93
N GLN A 30 10.50 6.75 -24.84
CA GLN A 30 11.04 6.84 -23.48
C GLN A 30 11.64 5.50 -23.08
N ASP A 31 12.80 5.54 -22.45
CA ASP A 31 13.49 4.38 -21.87
C ASP A 31 13.40 4.45 -20.34
N LEU A 32 13.52 3.30 -19.67
CA LEU A 32 13.66 3.23 -18.22
C LEU A 32 14.83 4.07 -17.69
N ALA A 33 15.90 4.23 -18.48
CA ALA A 33 17.03 5.08 -18.13
C ALA A 33 16.69 6.58 -18.02
N ASP A 34 15.54 7.01 -18.55
CA ASP A 34 15.07 8.40 -18.44
C ASP A 34 14.48 8.72 -17.05
N PHE A 35 14.26 7.70 -16.22
CA PHE A 35 13.57 7.81 -14.93
C PHE A 35 14.51 7.59 -13.74
N LYS A 36 14.26 8.31 -12.65
CA LYS A 36 15.00 8.16 -11.39
C LYS A 36 14.77 6.78 -10.79
N GLU A 37 15.63 6.39 -9.85
CA GLU A 37 15.49 5.13 -9.13
C GLU A 37 14.17 5.03 -8.36
N THR A 38 13.65 6.13 -7.80
CA THR A 38 12.39 6.12 -7.06
C THR A 38 11.18 6.07 -7.98
N GLU A 39 11.34 6.49 -9.24
CA GLU A 39 10.28 6.49 -10.24
C GLU A 39 10.10 5.10 -10.84
N ARG A 40 11.10 4.21 -10.80
CA ARG A 40 10.94 2.80 -11.20
C ARG A 40 10.34 1.95 -10.07
N PRO A 41 9.68 0.81 -10.35
CA PRO A 41 9.23 -0.09 -9.29
C PRO A 41 10.41 -0.67 -8.52
N TRP A 42 10.18 -0.95 -7.24
CA TRP A 42 11.13 -1.60 -6.36
C TRP A 42 10.63 -3.00 -5.99
N LEU A 43 11.52 -3.83 -5.44
CA LEU A 43 11.21 -5.19 -5.02
C LEU A 43 11.45 -5.38 -3.52
N TRP A 44 10.52 -6.04 -2.83
CA TRP A 44 10.82 -6.69 -1.55
C TRP A 44 11.66 -7.93 -1.79
N TRP A 45 12.95 -7.85 -1.43
CA TRP A 45 13.96 -8.84 -1.74
C TRP A 45 14.36 -9.65 -0.50
N TYR A 46 13.85 -10.87 -0.40
CA TYR A 46 14.03 -11.70 0.78
C TYR A 46 15.33 -12.51 0.70
N TRP A 47 16.14 -12.38 1.74
CA TRP A 47 17.39 -13.11 1.91
C TRP A 47 17.15 -14.33 2.81
N LEU A 48 16.79 -15.46 2.18
CA LEU A 48 16.51 -16.72 2.89
C LEU A 48 17.79 -17.28 3.54
N GLY A 49 17.82 -17.37 4.87
CA GLY A 49 19.01 -17.74 5.65
C GLY A 49 20.18 -16.77 5.48
N SER A 50 19.95 -15.63 4.81
CA SER A 50 20.98 -14.77 4.24
C SER A 50 22.09 -15.53 3.51
N ALA A 51 21.75 -16.61 2.81
CA ALA A 51 22.69 -17.44 2.05
C ALA A 51 23.12 -16.75 0.72
N VAL A 52 23.65 -15.54 0.84
CA VAL A 52 24.05 -14.67 -0.27
C VAL A 52 25.57 -14.59 -0.38
N ASP A 53 26.05 -14.34 -1.59
CA ASP A 53 27.46 -14.07 -1.86
C ASP A 53 27.61 -12.94 -2.89
N LYS A 54 28.84 -12.42 -3.05
CA LYS A 54 29.11 -11.27 -3.93
C LYS A 54 28.81 -11.57 -5.40
N GLU A 55 29.07 -12.79 -5.87
CA GLU A 55 28.81 -13.19 -7.26
C GLU A 55 27.31 -13.22 -7.55
N GLY A 56 26.53 -13.83 -6.65
CA GLY A 56 25.08 -13.85 -6.74
C GLY A 56 24.47 -12.46 -6.61
N ILE A 57 24.98 -11.61 -5.72
CA ILE A 57 24.54 -10.20 -5.61
C ILE A 57 24.76 -9.46 -6.93
N GLU A 58 25.92 -9.59 -7.57
CA GLU A 58 26.18 -8.95 -8.86
C GLU A 58 25.32 -9.51 -9.99
N TRP A 59 25.06 -10.81 -9.97
CA TRP A 59 24.17 -11.43 -10.93
C TRP A 59 22.73 -10.92 -10.77
N HIS A 60 22.20 -10.90 -9.53
CA HIS A 60 20.89 -10.32 -9.22
C HIS A 60 20.82 -8.84 -9.60
N LEU A 61 21.89 -8.07 -9.38
CA LEU A 61 21.97 -6.68 -9.83
C LEU A 61 21.73 -6.55 -11.35
N GLN A 62 22.28 -7.46 -12.16
CA GLN A 62 21.99 -7.47 -13.60
C GLN A 62 20.54 -7.86 -13.88
N GLN A 63 20.00 -8.85 -13.16
CA GLN A 63 18.58 -9.22 -13.30
C GLN A 63 17.64 -8.06 -12.97
N PHE A 64 17.93 -7.28 -11.93
CA PHE A 64 17.15 -6.09 -11.58
C PHE A 64 17.20 -5.03 -12.68
N LYS A 65 18.35 -4.82 -13.32
CA LYS A 65 18.47 -3.92 -14.48
C LYS A 65 17.64 -4.42 -15.66
N GLU A 66 17.73 -5.71 -15.98
CA GLU A 66 16.97 -6.34 -17.06
C GLU A 66 15.46 -6.26 -16.81
N LEU A 67 15.00 -6.39 -15.57
CA LEU A 67 13.58 -6.27 -15.19
C LEU A 67 13.10 -4.81 -15.08
N GLY A 68 14.02 -3.84 -15.07
CA GLY A 68 13.72 -2.41 -15.00
C GLY A 68 13.49 -1.85 -13.60
N TYR A 69 14.01 -2.51 -12.56
CA TYR A 69 13.84 -2.07 -11.17
C TYR A 69 14.73 -0.88 -10.78
N GLY A 70 14.20 -0.07 -9.86
CA GLY A 70 14.90 1.08 -9.27
C GLY A 70 15.67 0.76 -7.99
N GLY A 71 15.35 -0.35 -7.33
CA GLY A 71 15.94 -0.69 -6.04
C GLY A 71 15.24 -1.85 -5.36
N ALA A 72 15.63 -2.10 -4.12
CA ALA A 72 15.08 -3.19 -3.32
C ALA A 72 15.00 -2.84 -1.83
N SER A 73 14.10 -3.49 -1.10
CA SER A 73 14.12 -3.58 0.36
C SER A 73 14.52 -4.98 0.79
N ILE A 74 15.58 -5.08 1.57
CA ILE A 74 16.13 -6.37 2.00
C ILE A 74 15.57 -6.74 3.37
N ALA A 75 14.96 -7.92 3.44
CA ALA A 75 14.58 -8.56 4.70
C ALA A 75 15.26 -9.93 4.83
N ALA A 76 16.04 -10.10 5.91
CA ALA A 76 16.64 -11.38 6.24
C ALA A 76 15.63 -12.28 6.96
N THR A 77 15.48 -13.53 6.53
CA THR A 77 14.42 -14.44 7.01
C THR A 77 14.95 -15.87 7.15
N TYR A 78 14.08 -16.81 7.54
CA TYR A 78 14.35 -18.26 7.61
C TYR A 78 15.12 -18.81 6.39
N GLY A 79 15.82 -19.93 6.60
CA GLY A 79 16.70 -20.56 5.62
C GLY A 79 16.03 -21.49 4.60
N VAL A 80 16.88 -22.11 3.78
CA VAL A 80 16.54 -23.11 2.76
C VAL A 80 17.26 -24.42 3.07
N GLU A 81 16.52 -25.53 3.12
CA GLU A 81 17.04 -26.87 3.38
C GLU A 81 18.19 -27.22 2.43
N GLY A 82 19.29 -27.72 2.99
CA GLY A 82 20.50 -28.08 2.26
C GLY A 82 21.48 -26.93 2.03
N TYR A 83 21.15 -25.71 2.46
CA TYR A 83 22.00 -24.52 2.38
C TYR A 83 22.50 -24.02 3.74
N GLU A 84 22.33 -24.80 4.81
CA GLU A 84 22.64 -24.40 6.19
C GLU A 84 24.09 -23.98 6.37
N THR A 85 25.02 -24.62 5.66
CA THR A 85 26.46 -24.31 5.71
C THR A 85 26.81 -22.97 5.05
N LYS A 86 25.91 -22.41 4.24
CA LYS A 86 26.04 -21.10 3.60
C LYS A 86 25.28 -19.99 4.35
N TYR A 87 24.53 -20.30 5.41
CA TYR A 87 23.77 -19.27 6.12
C TYR A 87 24.68 -18.25 6.78
N ILE A 88 24.25 -16.99 6.71
CA ILE A 88 24.97 -15.86 7.32
C ILE A 88 24.10 -15.31 8.46
N PRO A 89 24.53 -15.40 9.73
CA PRO A 89 23.74 -14.88 10.84
C PRO A 89 23.49 -13.38 10.73
N PHE A 90 22.23 -12.97 10.96
CA PHE A 90 21.80 -11.58 10.92
C PHE A 90 22.65 -10.71 11.86
N MET A 91 23.11 -9.56 11.37
CA MET A 91 24.03 -8.65 12.08
C MET A 91 25.42 -9.24 12.45
N SER A 92 25.80 -10.40 11.92
CA SER A 92 27.22 -10.81 11.95
C SER A 92 28.07 -9.90 11.07
N SER A 93 29.39 -9.84 11.31
CA SER A 93 30.30 -9.03 10.48
C SER A 93 30.20 -9.36 8.99
N GLN A 94 30.00 -10.65 8.65
CA GLN A 94 29.82 -11.10 7.28
C GLN A 94 28.47 -10.62 6.70
N TRP A 95 27.40 -10.61 7.48
CA TRP A 95 26.09 -10.09 7.04
C TRP A 95 26.16 -8.59 6.74
N ILE A 96 26.80 -7.82 7.63
CA ILE A 96 27.02 -6.38 7.45
C ILE A 96 27.87 -6.13 6.21
N GLU A 97 28.91 -6.93 5.98
CA GLU A 97 29.72 -6.86 4.75
C GLU A 97 28.86 -7.08 3.49
N MET A 98 28.02 -8.12 3.45
CA MET A 98 27.16 -8.39 2.30
C MET A 98 26.13 -7.28 2.08
N LEU A 99 25.52 -6.75 3.15
CA LEU A 99 24.57 -5.65 3.04
C LEU A 99 25.24 -4.39 2.48
N ASN A 100 26.39 -4.00 3.03
CA ASN A 100 27.13 -2.83 2.57
C ASN A 100 27.62 -3.01 1.13
N TYR A 101 28.15 -4.18 0.79
CA TYR A 101 28.54 -4.52 -0.59
C TYR A 101 27.37 -4.35 -1.55
N THR A 102 26.20 -4.88 -1.19
CA THR A 102 24.98 -4.79 -1.99
C THR A 102 24.56 -3.34 -2.18
N ALA A 103 24.48 -2.57 -1.09
CA ALA A 103 24.07 -1.17 -1.15
C ALA A 103 25.03 -0.32 -2.01
N GLU A 104 26.34 -0.55 -1.90
CA GLU A 104 27.36 0.13 -2.70
C GLU A 104 27.22 -0.20 -4.19
N LYS A 105 27.10 -1.48 -4.54
CA LYS A 105 26.95 -1.94 -5.93
C LYS A 105 25.64 -1.45 -6.57
N PHE A 106 24.54 -1.46 -5.83
CA PHE A 106 23.27 -0.91 -6.30
C PHE A 106 23.37 0.60 -6.50
N LYS A 107 24.03 1.33 -5.58
CA LYS A 107 24.25 2.78 -5.72
C LYS A 107 25.10 3.12 -6.94
N GLU A 108 26.20 2.41 -7.19
CA GLU A 108 27.04 2.54 -8.39
C GLU A 108 26.24 2.30 -9.68
N ALA A 109 25.25 1.41 -9.62
CA ALA A 109 24.37 1.08 -10.74
C ALA A 109 23.15 2.01 -10.91
N GLY A 110 23.05 3.11 -10.15
CA GLY A 110 21.90 4.01 -10.21
C GLY A 110 20.62 3.44 -9.59
N MET A 111 20.77 2.52 -8.63
CA MET A 111 19.68 1.96 -7.81
C MET A 111 19.95 2.22 -6.32
N ARG A 112 19.02 1.82 -5.45
CA ARG A 112 19.14 2.00 -4.00
C ARG A 112 18.64 0.78 -3.24
N ILE A 113 19.10 0.66 -2.01
CA ILE A 113 18.73 -0.42 -1.08
C ILE A 113 18.21 0.19 0.21
N ASP A 114 17.10 -0.35 0.69
CA ASP A 114 16.66 -0.22 2.08
C ASP A 114 16.82 -1.56 2.81
N ALA A 115 16.87 -1.54 4.14
CA ALA A 115 17.01 -2.75 4.95
C ALA A 115 16.15 -2.73 6.21
N SER A 116 15.69 -3.90 6.65
CA SER A 116 15.00 -4.05 7.93
C SER A 116 15.98 -3.88 9.09
N LEU A 117 15.51 -3.28 10.19
CA LEU A 117 16.23 -3.30 11.47
C LEU A 117 15.83 -4.50 12.33
N THR A 118 15.40 -5.59 11.71
CA THR A 118 15.14 -6.87 12.38
C THR A 118 15.20 -7.98 11.34
N SER A 119 15.31 -9.24 11.78
CA SER A 119 15.14 -10.36 10.86
C SER A 119 13.65 -10.63 10.71
N ALA A 120 13.12 -10.41 9.51
CA ALA A 120 11.70 -10.36 9.20
C ALA A 120 10.96 -9.27 10.01
N TRP A 121 10.12 -9.62 11.00
CA TRP A 121 9.33 -8.67 11.80
C TRP A 121 8.76 -9.31 13.08
N PRO A 122 8.18 -8.56 14.03
CA PRO A 122 8.36 -7.12 14.30
C PRO A 122 9.77 -6.81 14.82
N PHE A 123 10.05 -5.54 15.17
CA PHE A 123 11.32 -5.18 15.81
C PHE A 123 11.55 -5.99 17.09
N GLY A 124 12.54 -6.87 16.99
CA GLY A 124 12.98 -7.77 18.04
C GLY A 124 14.31 -8.42 17.67
N GLY A 125 14.80 -9.30 18.54
CA GLY A 125 16.00 -10.08 18.27
C GLY A 125 16.78 -10.45 19.54
N PRO A 126 17.95 -11.09 19.40
CA PRO A 126 18.66 -11.69 20.54
C PRO A 126 19.25 -10.66 21.53
N ASN A 127 19.33 -9.39 21.17
CA ASN A 127 19.74 -8.31 22.07
C ASN A 127 18.62 -7.77 22.97
N VAL A 128 17.39 -8.27 22.80
CA VAL A 128 16.24 -7.85 23.59
C VAL A 128 16.16 -8.69 24.86
N THR A 129 16.53 -8.10 25.98
CA THR A 129 16.42 -8.70 27.32
C THR A 129 14.97 -8.67 27.82
N SER A 130 14.67 -9.41 28.88
CA SER A 130 13.30 -9.49 29.44
C SER A 130 12.77 -8.13 29.93
N ASP A 131 13.63 -7.23 30.39
CA ASP A 131 13.28 -5.86 30.79
C ASP A 131 13.07 -4.90 29.59
N MET A 132 13.55 -5.28 28.41
CA MET A 132 13.35 -4.53 27.16
C MET A 132 12.16 -5.04 26.34
N ALA A 133 11.59 -6.19 26.70
CA ALA A 133 10.57 -6.88 25.92
C ALA A 133 9.16 -6.33 26.13
N ALA A 134 8.30 -6.48 25.13
CA ALA A 134 6.91 -6.03 25.17
C ALA A 134 6.13 -6.63 26.35
N GLN A 135 5.28 -5.81 26.97
CA GLN A 135 4.53 -6.17 28.17
C GLN A 135 3.03 -5.87 28.03
N TYR A 136 2.23 -6.54 28.86
CA TYR A 136 0.82 -6.25 29.06
C TYR A 136 0.50 -6.14 30.54
N SER A 137 -0.61 -5.48 30.87
CA SER A 137 -1.05 -5.32 32.25
C SER A 137 -2.40 -5.98 32.54
N VAL A 138 -2.53 -6.48 33.76
CA VAL A 138 -3.79 -6.95 34.33
C VAL A 138 -4.17 -6.03 35.48
N VAL A 139 -5.36 -5.44 35.41
CA VAL A 139 -5.98 -4.71 36.52
C VAL A 139 -7.06 -5.58 37.13
N LYS A 140 -7.00 -5.82 38.43
CA LYS A 140 -7.92 -6.74 39.12
C LYS A 140 -8.25 -6.27 40.53
N ARG A 141 -9.53 -6.40 40.91
CA ARG A 141 -9.95 -6.33 42.31
C ARG A 141 -9.45 -7.58 43.04
N LEU A 142 -8.59 -7.40 44.04
CA LEU A 142 -7.95 -8.50 44.75
C LEU A 142 -8.81 -8.98 45.92
N PHE A 143 -9.25 -8.06 46.77
CA PHE A 143 -10.09 -8.34 47.93
C PHE A 143 -10.75 -7.06 48.45
N THR A 144 -11.67 -7.23 49.37
CA THR A 144 -12.32 -6.16 50.13
C THR A 144 -11.83 -6.22 51.57
N ALA A 145 -11.32 -5.11 52.11
CA ALA A 145 -10.95 -5.00 53.52
C ALA A 145 -12.05 -4.31 54.32
N MET A 146 -12.40 -4.89 55.46
CA MET A 146 -13.40 -4.40 56.39
C MET A 146 -12.81 -3.33 57.33
N PRO A 147 -13.66 -2.48 57.96
CA PRO A 147 -13.18 -1.43 58.86
C PRO A 147 -12.23 -1.92 59.96
N GLY A 148 -11.00 -1.41 59.96
CA GLY A 148 -9.99 -1.75 60.98
C GLY A 148 -9.29 -3.10 60.78
N GLU A 149 -9.59 -3.81 59.69
CA GLU A 149 -9.03 -5.13 59.40
C GLU A 149 -7.52 -5.07 59.18
N GLU A 150 -6.82 -6.09 59.67
CA GLU A 150 -5.40 -6.31 59.42
C GLU A 150 -5.25 -7.48 58.45
N VAL A 151 -4.63 -7.21 57.31
CA VAL A 151 -4.49 -8.18 56.22
C VAL A 151 -3.02 -8.49 56.03
N SER A 152 -2.67 -9.77 56.00
CA SER A 152 -1.34 -10.26 55.66
C SER A 152 -1.46 -11.46 54.70
N LEU A 153 -1.07 -11.29 53.44
CA LEU A 153 -1.18 -12.34 52.42
C LEU A 153 -0.13 -12.21 51.31
N ALA A 154 0.18 -13.31 50.65
CA ALA A 154 1.05 -13.31 49.47
C ALA A 154 0.23 -12.93 48.21
N LEU A 155 0.57 -11.83 47.54
CA LEU A 155 -0.18 -11.35 46.37
C LEU A 155 -0.15 -12.33 45.20
N SER A 156 0.92 -13.13 45.10
CA SER A 156 1.07 -14.20 44.10
C SER A 156 -0.02 -15.27 44.17
N THR A 157 -0.70 -15.42 45.31
CA THR A 157 -1.85 -16.32 45.46
C THR A 157 -3.13 -15.77 44.83
N LEU A 158 -3.21 -14.45 44.63
CA LEU A 158 -4.39 -13.77 44.08
C LEU A 158 -4.24 -13.44 42.59
N GLN A 159 -3.03 -13.06 42.18
CA GLN A 159 -2.72 -12.68 40.81
C GLN A 159 -1.24 -12.90 40.50
N LYS A 160 -0.95 -13.45 39.31
CA LYS A 160 0.41 -13.57 38.78
C LYS A 160 0.85 -12.28 38.09
N GLY A 161 2.16 -12.08 38.00
CA GLY A 161 2.79 -10.93 37.36
C GLY A 161 3.59 -10.10 38.36
N GLU A 162 4.37 -9.17 37.84
CA GLU A 162 5.09 -8.19 38.65
C GLU A 162 4.11 -7.10 39.10
N LEU A 163 4.01 -6.87 40.40
CA LEU A 163 3.14 -5.81 40.92
C LEU A 163 3.71 -4.44 40.52
N SER A 164 2.96 -3.67 39.74
CA SER A 164 3.29 -2.27 39.47
C SER A 164 2.66 -1.33 40.49
N VAL A 165 1.41 -1.58 40.90
CA VAL A 165 0.67 -0.73 41.85
C VAL A 165 -0.30 -1.55 42.67
N LEU A 166 -0.40 -1.26 43.96
CA LEU A 166 -1.48 -1.71 44.84
C LEU A 166 -2.23 -0.49 45.39
N SER A 167 -3.52 -0.39 45.08
CA SER A 167 -4.35 0.76 45.44
C SER A 167 -5.59 0.31 46.21
N ALA A 168 -5.98 1.09 47.21
CA ALA A 168 -7.23 0.88 47.93
C ALA A 168 -8.13 2.11 47.87
N TYR A 169 -9.42 1.86 47.67
CA TYR A 169 -10.45 2.88 47.54
C TYR A 169 -11.53 2.69 48.60
N SER A 170 -11.84 3.72 49.38
CA SER A 170 -12.93 3.66 50.34
C SER A 170 -14.27 3.94 49.65
N THR A 171 -15.38 3.51 50.26
CA THR A 171 -16.74 3.82 49.79
C THR A 171 -17.03 5.33 49.74
N ASP A 172 -16.28 6.13 50.48
CA ASP A 172 -16.48 7.58 50.58
C ASP A 172 -15.53 8.36 49.65
N GLY A 173 -14.74 7.66 48.83
CA GLY A 173 -13.83 8.25 47.85
C GLY A 173 -12.39 8.49 48.34
N ASP A 174 -12.00 7.99 49.52
CA ASP A 174 -10.61 8.07 49.96
C ASP A 174 -9.72 7.10 49.18
N TYR A 175 -8.44 7.45 49.05
CA TYR A 175 -7.44 6.67 48.35
C TYR A 175 -6.24 6.37 49.26
N LEU A 176 -5.75 5.12 49.21
CA LEU A 176 -4.48 4.72 49.78
C LEU A 176 -3.60 4.08 48.70
N ASP A 177 -2.35 4.53 48.62
CA ASP A 177 -1.30 3.81 47.91
C ASP A 177 -0.68 2.79 48.87
N LEU A 178 -0.81 1.53 48.51
CA LEU A 178 -0.36 0.39 49.32
C LEU A 178 0.83 -0.32 48.69
N THR A 179 1.38 0.21 47.59
CA THR A 179 2.43 -0.45 46.81
C THR A 179 3.67 -0.72 47.67
N GLU A 180 4.11 0.25 48.48
CA GLU A 180 5.25 0.11 49.40
C GLU A 180 4.96 -0.75 50.64
N LYS A 181 3.73 -1.25 50.80
CA LYS A 181 3.36 -2.18 51.90
C LYS A 181 3.53 -3.65 51.51
N VAL A 182 4.05 -3.90 50.32
CA VAL A 182 4.38 -5.23 49.81
C VAL A 182 5.88 -5.42 49.96
N SER A 183 6.29 -6.46 50.69
CA SER A 183 7.69 -6.83 50.84
C SER A 183 8.26 -7.44 49.56
N THR A 184 9.58 -7.58 49.50
CA THR A 184 10.30 -8.09 48.33
C THR A 184 9.99 -9.54 47.98
N ASP A 185 9.48 -10.33 48.92
CA ASP A 185 8.96 -11.69 48.72
C ASP A 185 7.47 -11.71 48.28
N GLY A 186 6.86 -10.54 48.04
CA GLY A 186 5.50 -10.40 47.53
C GLY A 186 4.42 -10.53 48.59
N ILE A 187 4.77 -10.43 49.88
CA ILE A 187 3.80 -10.45 50.99
C ILE A 187 3.31 -9.02 51.25
N PHE A 188 2.01 -8.81 51.13
CA PHE A 188 1.34 -7.58 51.53
C PHE A 188 0.95 -7.68 53.01
N SER A 189 1.30 -6.67 53.82
CA SER A 189 0.84 -6.55 55.20
C SER A 189 0.45 -5.12 55.56
N PHE A 190 -0.80 -4.92 55.97
CA PHE A 190 -1.33 -3.60 56.32
C PHE A 190 -2.58 -3.66 57.21
N LYS A 191 -2.70 -2.68 58.12
CA LYS A 191 -3.92 -2.45 58.90
C LYS A 191 -4.73 -1.31 58.31
N PHE A 192 -5.93 -1.61 57.84
CA PHE A 192 -6.80 -0.64 57.19
C PHE A 192 -7.44 0.33 58.19
N PRO A 193 -7.64 1.61 57.82
CA PRO A 193 -8.48 2.52 58.58
C PRO A 193 -9.89 2.00 58.77
N ALA A 194 -10.65 2.58 59.71
CA ALA A 194 -12.03 2.18 60.04
C ALA A 194 -13.06 2.58 58.96
N LYS A 195 -12.84 2.13 57.72
CA LYS A 195 -13.70 2.25 56.55
C LYS A 195 -13.67 0.93 55.77
N LYS A 196 -14.65 0.72 54.89
CA LYS A 196 -14.61 -0.39 53.93
C LYS A 196 -13.73 0.02 52.74
N TRP A 197 -12.80 -0.85 52.34
CA TRP A 197 -11.86 -0.59 51.25
C TRP A 197 -11.92 -1.68 50.19
N GLU A 198 -12.01 -1.29 48.92
CA GLU A 198 -11.81 -2.20 47.80
C GLU A 198 -10.35 -2.08 47.32
N VAL A 199 -9.63 -3.20 47.32
CA VAL A 199 -8.20 -3.24 46.98
C VAL A 199 -8.01 -3.76 45.56
N TYR A 200 -7.36 -2.98 44.72
CA TYR A 200 -7.03 -3.30 43.34
C TYR A 200 -5.51 -3.38 43.15
N GLY A 201 -5.07 -4.32 42.31
CA GLY A 201 -3.69 -4.37 41.85
C GLY A 201 -3.59 -4.21 40.34
N LEU A 202 -2.56 -3.48 39.89
CA LEU A 202 -2.08 -3.48 38.52
C LEU A 202 -0.80 -4.32 38.46
N PHE A 203 -0.82 -5.35 37.64
CA PHE A 203 0.30 -6.28 37.45
C PHE A 203 0.79 -6.22 36.02
N SER A 204 2.11 -6.16 35.82
CA SER A 204 2.76 -6.28 34.51
C SER A 204 3.19 -7.72 34.25
N LEU A 205 3.03 -8.17 33.02
CA LEU A 205 3.47 -9.49 32.54
C LEU A 205 4.14 -9.35 31.17
N PRO A 206 5.18 -10.14 30.87
CA PRO A 206 5.76 -10.18 29.53
C PRO A 206 4.75 -10.80 28.55
N THR A 207 4.69 -10.30 27.33
CA THR A 207 3.92 -10.97 26.25
C THR A 207 4.57 -12.30 25.86
N GLY A 208 5.89 -12.39 26.00
CA GLY A 208 6.68 -13.55 25.55
C GLY A 208 6.74 -13.69 24.02
N GLN A 209 6.32 -12.66 23.29
CA GLN A 209 6.32 -12.70 21.83
C GLN A 209 7.75 -12.71 21.28
N MET A 210 7.99 -13.63 20.35
CA MET A 210 9.24 -13.72 19.59
C MET A 210 9.07 -13.10 18.20
N THR A 211 10.18 -12.72 17.57
CA THR A 211 10.23 -12.35 16.15
C THR A 211 9.63 -13.48 15.29
N LYS A 212 8.90 -13.10 14.25
CA LYS A 212 8.28 -14.01 13.27
C LYS A 212 9.26 -14.26 12.15
N ARG A 213 9.27 -15.51 11.64
CA ARG A 213 9.99 -15.90 10.41
C ARG A 213 11.48 -15.55 10.40
N SER A 214 12.07 -15.32 11.58
CA SER A 214 13.47 -14.91 11.71
C SER A 214 14.42 -15.94 11.10
N GLY A 215 15.46 -15.44 10.45
CA GLY A 215 16.64 -16.21 10.12
C GLY A 215 17.57 -16.34 11.33
N ILE A 216 18.63 -17.12 11.14
CA ILE A 216 19.66 -17.35 12.16
C ILE A 216 20.29 -16.04 12.65
N GLY A 217 20.40 -15.87 13.97
CA GLY A 217 20.93 -14.66 14.62
C GLY A 217 19.92 -13.51 14.76
N GLY A 218 18.71 -13.71 14.25
CA GLY A 218 17.58 -12.77 14.32
C GLY A 218 16.50 -13.16 15.32
N GLU A 219 16.57 -14.36 15.90
CA GLU A 219 15.59 -14.88 16.85
C GLU A 219 15.67 -14.14 18.20
N GLY A 220 14.54 -13.66 18.71
CA GLY A 220 14.50 -13.10 20.05
C GLY A 220 13.17 -12.44 20.40
N LEU A 221 13.10 -11.87 21.60
CA LEU A 221 11.91 -11.18 22.09
C LEU A 221 11.63 -9.92 21.26
N VAL A 222 10.34 -9.60 21.10
CA VAL A 222 9.88 -8.32 20.52
C VAL A 222 10.05 -7.20 21.56
N ILE A 223 10.57 -6.06 21.13
CA ILE A 223 10.84 -4.93 22.04
C ILE A 223 9.56 -4.27 22.55
N ASP A 224 9.65 -3.66 23.74
CA ASP A 224 8.66 -2.70 24.22
C ASP A 224 8.77 -1.39 23.42
N HIS A 225 7.88 -1.23 22.46
CA HIS A 225 7.79 -0.04 21.61
C HIS A 225 7.29 1.19 22.39
N PHE A 226 6.73 1.03 23.58
CA PHE A 226 6.26 2.14 24.39
C PHE A 226 7.38 2.74 25.25
N ASN A 227 8.56 2.11 25.33
CA ASN A 227 9.66 2.53 26.18
C ASN A 227 10.85 3.07 25.37
N LYS A 228 11.08 4.38 25.52
CA LYS A 228 12.17 5.09 24.81
C LYS A 228 13.54 4.49 25.08
N THR A 229 13.81 4.05 26.32
CA THR A 229 15.10 3.45 26.68
C THR A 229 15.27 2.10 25.99
N SER A 230 14.23 1.26 25.95
CA SER A 230 14.26 -0.03 25.26
C SER A 230 14.49 0.16 23.76
N VAL A 231 13.77 1.09 23.12
CA VAL A 231 13.95 1.40 21.68
C VAL A 231 15.34 1.96 21.40
N THR A 232 15.86 2.88 22.23
CA THR A 232 17.20 3.44 22.05
C THR A 232 18.28 2.35 22.13
N LYS A 233 18.25 1.52 23.18
CA LYS A 233 19.20 0.39 23.34
C LYS A 233 19.09 -0.64 22.23
N TYR A 234 17.89 -0.87 21.71
CA TYR A 234 17.69 -1.75 20.57
C TYR A 234 18.40 -1.23 19.32
N LEU A 235 18.24 0.06 19.03
CA LEU A 235 18.82 0.72 17.87
C LEU A 235 20.36 0.81 17.93
N GLU A 236 20.96 0.93 19.11
CA GLU A 236 22.43 0.94 19.31
C GLU A 236 23.12 -0.28 18.67
N ARG A 237 22.45 -1.45 18.61
CA ARG A 237 22.99 -2.63 17.91
C ARG A 237 23.28 -2.35 16.42
N PHE A 238 22.45 -1.51 15.80
CA PHE A 238 22.51 -1.21 14.37
C PHE A 238 23.48 -0.07 14.04
N ASP A 239 24.07 0.61 15.02
CA ASP A 239 25.15 1.59 14.78
C ASP A 239 26.33 0.93 14.03
N SER A 240 26.53 -0.37 14.24
CA SER A 240 27.53 -1.18 13.54
C SER A 240 27.38 -1.19 12.01
N LEU A 241 26.19 -0.93 11.47
CA LEU A 241 25.95 -0.82 10.02
C LEU A 241 26.66 0.40 9.40
N PHE A 242 26.97 1.41 10.20
CA PHE A 242 27.44 2.73 9.77
C PHE A 242 28.85 3.06 10.26
N LEU A 243 29.58 2.10 10.81
CA LEU A 243 30.96 2.30 11.28
C LEU A 243 31.95 2.55 10.12
N SER A 244 31.65 2.06 8.91
CA SER A 244 32.36 2.49 7.71
C SER A 244 31.74 3.78 7.18
N SER A 245 32.57 4.74 6.77
CA SER A 245 32.11 6.00 6.15
C SER A 245 31.49 5.80 4.75
N SER A 246 31.19 4.56 4.36
CA SER A 246 30.80 4.14 3.01
C SER A 246 29.35 3.67 2.87
N THR A 247 28.56 3.64 3.95
CA THR A 247 27.21 3.05 3.90
C THR A 247 26.33 3.75 2.86
N ALA A 248 25.89 2.95 1.88
CA ALA A 248 25.13 3.39 0.71
C ALA A 248 23.62 3.12 0.83
N LEU A 249 23.16 2.66 2.00
CA LEU A 249 21.74 2.47 2.31
C LEU A 249 20.97 3.77 2.14
N ARG A 250 19.77 3.68 1.58
CA ARG A 250 18.87 4.83 1.45
C ARG A 250 17.99 4.98 2.68
N ALA A 251 17.39 3.88 3.13
CA ALA A 251 16.50 3.88 4.27
C ALA A 251 16.63 2.61 5.11
N THR A 252 16.09 2.69 6.31
CA THR A 252 15.70 1.53 7.11
C THR A 252 14.18 1.47 7.15
N PHE A 253 13.61 0.28 7.32
CA PHE A 253 12.16 0.13 7.36
C PHE A 253 11.67 -0.61 8.61
N ASN A 254 10.45 -0.27 9.01
CA ASN A 254 9.65 -1.00 9.97
C ASN A 254 8.38 -1.50 9.26
N ASP A 255 8.16 -2.80 9.35
CA ASP A 255 7.02 -3.51 8.77
C ASP A 255 5.75 -3.23 9.59
N SER A 256 4.59 -3.72 9.12
CA SER A 256 3.30 -3.52 9.78
C SER A 256 3.33 -3.93 11.26
N TYR A 257 2.57 -3.19 12.08
CA TYR A 257 2.60 -3.37 13.52
C TYR A 257 1.90 -4.68 13.94
N GLU A 258 2.71 -5.68 14.29
CA GLU A 258 2.27 -6.99 14.76
C GLU A 258 2.76 -7.31 16.18
N VAL A 259 2.75 -6.34 17.09
CA VAL A 259 3.14 -6.54 18.50
C VAL A 259 1.93 -7.00 19.31
N TYR A 260 1.70 -8.31 19.34
CA TYR A 260 0.47 -8.90 19.85
C TYR A 260 0.39 -8.89 21.38
N GLY A 261 -0.78 -8.48 21.87
CA GLY A 261 -1.12 -8.50 23.29
C GLY A 261 -0.43 -7.43 24.14
N ALA A 262 0.52 -6.67 23.59
CA ALA A 262 1.19 -5.61 24.33
C ALA A 262 0.23 -4.45 24.59
N ASP A 263 0.10 -4.06 25.85
CA ASP A 263 -0.72 -2.91 26.24
C ASP A 263 -0.19 -2.09 27.41
N TYR A 264 1.02 -2.36 27.88
CA TYR A 264 1.59 -1.70 29.04
C TYR A 264 3.11 -1.58 28.93
N SER A 265 3.66 -0.64 29.70
CA SER A 265 5.10 -0.44 29.86
C SER A 265 5.40 0.10 31.26
N PRO A 266 6.57 -0.16 31.86
CA PRO A 266 6.94 0.37 33.17
C PRO A 266 6.88 1.91 33.26
N VAL A 267 7.07 2.62 32.15
CA VAL A 267 6.99 4.10 32.09
C VAL A 267 5.56 4.62 32.02
N PHE A 268 4.57 3.74 31.82
CA PHE A 268 3.21 4.11 31.43
C PHE A 268 2.53 5.02 32.46
N LEU A 269 2.57 4.68 33.76
CA LEU A 269 1.83 5.43 34.78
C LEU A 269 2.34 6.86 34.96
N ASP A 270 3.64 7.06 34.79
CA ASP A 270 4.25 8.38 34.92
C ASP A 270 4.00 9.23 33.66
N GLU A 271 4.11 8.61 32.48
CA GLU A 271 3.75 9.27 31.21
C GLU A 271 2.25 9.57 31.13
N PHE A 272 1.39 8.69 31.63
CA PHE A 272 -0.05 8.92 31.73
C PHE A 272 -0.33 10.15 32.60
N LYS A 273 0.25 10.21 33.80
CA LYS A 273 0.04 11.33 34.73
C LYS A 273 0.51 12.64 34.12
N LYS A 274 1.68 12.62 33.47
CA LYS A 274 2.25 13.77 32.78
C LYS A 274 1.37 14.28 31.62
N ARG A 275 0.80 13.37 30.82
CA ARG A 275 0.08 13.70 29.59
C ARG A 275 -1.41 13.98 29.79
N ARG A 276 -2.06 13.23 30.69
CA ARG A 276 -3.51 13.29 30.93
C ARG A 276 -3.87 14.18 32.13
N GLY A 277 -2.90 14.55 32.96
CA GLY A 277 -3.06 15.53 34.04
C GLY A 277 -3.54 14.97 35.38
N TYR A 278 -3.69 13.65 35.51
CA TYR A 278 -4.09 13.00 36.77
C TYR A 278 -3.44 11.64 36.98
N ASP A 279 -3.42 11.19 38.24
CA ASP A 279 -2.76 9.94 38.62
C ASP A 279 -3.70 8.73 38.44
N LEU A 280 -3.44 7.89 37.43
CA LEU A 280 -4.24 6.71 37.13
C LEU A 280 -4.33 5.72 38.31
N ARG A 281 -3.33 5.72 39.21
CA ARG A 281 -3.31 4.91 40.43
C ARG A 281 -4.54 5.15 41.30
N ARG A 282 -5.13 6.36 41.24
CA ARG A 282 -6.35 6.72 41.99
C ARG A 282 -7.65 6.18 41.37
N TYR A 283 -7.57 5.57 40.19
CA TYR A 283 -8.72 5.21 39.38
C TYR A 283 -8.61 3.83 38.71
N LEU A 284 -7.78 2.91 39.25
CA LEU A 284 -7.61 1.58 38.65
C LEU A 284 -8.93 0.80 38.58
N TYR A 285 -9.85 1.01 39.52
CA TYR A 285 -11.18 0.39 39.48
C TYR A 285 -12.02 0.78 38.25
N LEU A 286 -11.70 1.90 37.58
CA LEU A 286 -12.33 2.31 36.32
C LEU A 286 -11.77 1.57 35.11
N LEU A 287 -10.61 0.90 35.24
CA LEU A 287 -10.06 0.00 34.21
C LEU A 287 -10.51 -1.45 34.39
N ASP A 288 -11.34 -1.74 35.40
CA ASP A 288 -11.94 -3.07 35.55
C ASP A 288 -12.79 -3.38 34.32
N PRO A 289 -12.55 -4.50 33.60
CA PRO A 289 -13.28 -4.84 32.39
C PRO A 289 -14.75 -5.18 32.65
N THR A 290 -15.23 -5.23 33.90
CA THR A 290 -16.66 -5.32 34.20
C THR A 290 -17.34 -3.95 34.27
N ASN A 291 -16.58 -2.87 34.39
CA ASN A 291 -17.09 -1.51 34.43
C ASN A 291 -17.22 -0.94 33.01
N ARG A 292 -18.43 -0.51 32.65
CA ARG A 292 -18.78 0.03 31.31
C ARG A 292 -19.46 1.40 31.36
N ASN A 293 -19.40 2.06 32.51
CA ASN A 293 -19.96 3.41 32.68
C ASN A 293 -19.15 4.47 31.91
N ASP A 294 -19.68 5.70 31.81
CA ASP A 294 -19.03 6.81 31.08
C ASP A 294 -17.65 7.14 31.63
N GLU A 295 -17.46 7.07 32.96
CA GLU A 295 -16.18 7.35 33.61
C GLU A 295 -15.11 6.33 33.22
N SER A 296 -15.44 5.03 33.25
CA SER A 296 -14.58 3.94 32.79
C SER A 296 -14.15 4.14 31.33
N ARG A 297 -15.10 4.44 30.45
CA ARG A 297 -14.82 4.69 29.02
C ARG A 297 -13.87 5.86 28.81
N ARG A 298 -13.97 6.91 29.63
CA ARG A 298 -13.07 8.07 29.57
C ARG A 298 -11.66 7.75 30.02
N VAL A 299 -11.52 7.04 31.14
CA VAL A 299 -10.21 6.60 31.63
C VAL A 299 -9.57 5.65 30.61
N LEU A 300 -10.35 4.78 29.98
CA LEU A 300 -9.87 3.91 28.91
C LEU A 300 -9.47 4.69 27.64
N CYS A 301 -10.21 5.74 27.29
CA CYS A 301 -9.81 6.65 26.21
C CYS A 301 -8.45 7.30 26.51
N ASP A 302 -8.27 7.86 27.71
CA ASP A 302 -7.00 8.46 28.14
C ASP A 302 -5.86 7.43 28.10
N TYR A 303 -6.14 6.17 28.47
CA TYR A 303 -5.18 5.07 28.41
C TYR A 303 -4.73 4.78 26.98
N ARG A 304 -5.69 4.63 26.07
CA ARG A 304 -5.45 4.35 24.63
C ARG A 304 -4.72 5.51 23.95
N GLU A 305 -5.11 6.74 24.26
CA GLU A 305 -4.41 7.95 23.80
C GLU A 305 -2.96 7.95 24.32
N THR A 306 -2.71 7.59 25.58
CA THR A 306 -1.34 7.51 26.12
C THR A 306 -0.51 6.46 25.39
N ILE A 307 -1.07 5.27 25.08
CA ILE A 307 -0.36 4.28 24.25
C ILE A 307 -0.05 4.83 22.85
N SER A 308 -1.02 5.49 22.21
CA SER A 308 -0.81 6.14 20.91
C SER A 308 0.32 7.17 20.97
N ASP A 309 0.42 7.93 22.06
CA ASP A 309 1.47 8.92 22.27
C ASP A 309 2.84 8.28 22.44
N LEU A 310 2.92 7.16 23.18
CA LEU A 310 4.17 6.45 23.41
C LEU A 310 4.69 5.80 22.13
N LEU A 311 3.81 5.24 21.29
CA LEU A 311 4.22 4.73 19.98
C LEU A 311 4.81 5.83 19.08
N LEU A 312 4.22 7.03 19.10
CA LEU A 312 4.76 8.16 18.36
C LEU A 312 6.10 8.64 18.94
N ASP A 313 6.13 8.96 20.24
CA ASP A 313 7.23 9.69 20.87
C ASP A 313 8.42 8.79 21.23
N ASN A 314 8.15 7.55 21.64
CA ASN A 314 9.16 6.63 22.15
C ASN A 314 9.62 5.61 21.12
N PHE A 315 8.83 5.36 20.08
CA PHE A 315 9.21 4.48 18.98
C PHE A 315 9.52 5.27 17.70
N VAL A 316 8.51 5.75 16.96
CA VAL A 316 8.72 6.31 15.60
C VAL A 316 9.65 7.52 15.62
N ASN A 317 9.45 8.48 16.53
CA ASN A 317 10.32 9.65 16.64
C ASN A 317 11.76 9.31 17.09
N VAL A 318 11.93 8.31 17.95
CA VAL A 318 13.26 7.86 18.40
C VAL A 318 14.00 7.20 17.26
N TRP A 319 13.33 6.32 16.51
CA TRP A 319 13.88 5.67 15.34
C TRP A 319 14.19 6.67 14.23
N HIS A 320 13.29 7.62 13.93
CA HIS A 320 13.54 8.68 12.96
C HIS A 320 14.76 9.55 13.32
N HIS A 321 14.91 9.92 14.59
CA HIS A 321 16.09 10.66 15.05
C HIS A 321 17.38 9.84 14.93
N TRP A 322 17.34 8.55 15.26
CA TRP A 322 18.47 7.64 15.09
C TRP A 322 18.85 7.47 13.60
N ALA A 323 17.86 7.32 12.72
CA ALA A 323 18.07 7.22 11.27
C ALA A 323 18.73 8.49 10.71
N GLY A 324 18.24 9.67 11.12
CA GLY A 324 18.81 10.95 10.72
C GLY A 324 20.27 11.15 11.15
N LYS A 325 20.65 10.69 12.35
CA LYS A 325 22.06 10.69 12.80
C LYS A 325 22.97 9.83 11.93
N ASN A 326 22.43 8.76 11.37
CA ASN A 326 23.12 7.81 10.49
C ASN A 326 22.94 8.13 9.00
N ALA A 327 22.38 9.30 8.66
CA ALA A 327 22.13 9.76 7.29
C ALA A 327 21.29 8.79 6.43
N VAL A 328 20.38 8.04 7.05
CA VAL A 328 19.41 7.17 6.39
C VAL A 328 17.98 7.62 6.68
N LYS A 329 17.06 7.29 5.77
CA LYS A 329 15.62 7.58 5.92
C LYS A 329 14.89 6.48 6.70
N THR A 330 13.66 6.78 7.09
CA THR A 330 12.70 5.84 7.70
C THR A 330 11.53 5.53 6.76
N VAL A 331 11.23 4.24 6.58
CA VAL A 331 10.05 3.74 5.84
C VAL A 331 9.12 3.03 6.80
N GLU A 332 7.98 3.63 7.13
CA GLU A 332 7.11 3.15 8.21
C GLU A 332 5.80 2.57 7.66
N GLN A 333 5.46 1.35 8.07
CA GLN A 333 4.11 0.79 7.96
C GLN A 333 3.36 0.91 9.30
N ALA A 334 2.66 2.03 9.51
CA ALA A 334 1.99 2.33 10.78
C ALA A 334 0.71 1.50 11.06
N HIS A 335 0.15 0.84 10.04
CA HIS A 335 -1.10 0.10 10.18
C HIS A 335 -0.90 -1.18 11.00
N GLY A 336 -2.00 -1.70 11.56
CA GLY A 336 -1.94 -2.74 12.60
C GLY A 336 -1.83 -2.16 14.01
N SER A 337 -1.31 -0.94 14.17
CA SER A 337 -1.09 -0.33 15.49
C SER A 337 -2.39 0.15 16.15
N PRO A 338 -2.43 0.24 17.50
CA PRO A 338 -3.53 0.85 18.25
C PRO A 338 -3.47 2.39 18.27
N ALA A 339 -2.48 2.98 17.59
CA ALA A 339 -2.25 4.41 17.52
C ALA A 339 -2.99 5.05 16.35
N ASN A 340 -3.02 6.38 16.33
CA ASN A 340 -3.44 7.13 15.15
C ASN A 340 -2.40 7.00 14.02
N TRP A 341 -2.73 6.25 12.96
CA TRP A 341 -1.82 6.00 11.84
C TRP A 341 -1.33 7.28 11.16
N LEU A 342 -2.17 8.32 11.07
CA LEU A 342 -1.80 9.58 10.41
C LEU A 342 -0.59 10.24 11.09
N ASP A 343 -0.53 10.15 12.42
CA ASP A 343 0.56 10.73 13.21
C ASP A 343 1.85 9.93 13.06
N LEU A 344 1.76 8.60 13.12
CA LEU A 344 2.92 7.71 12.94
C LEU A 344 3.50 7.83 11.53
N TYR A 345 2.64 7.75 10.50
CA TYR A 345 3.05 8.00 9.12
C TYR A 345 3.68 9.38 8.97
N GLY A 346 3.03 10.43 9.49
CA GLY A 346 3.52 11.81 9.40
C GLY A 346 4.90 12.04 10.04
N ALA A 347 5.27 11.23 11.03
CA ALA A 347 6.58 11.30 11.70
C ALA A 347 7.72 10.65 10.90
N SER A 348 7.42 9.67 10.03
CA SER A 348 8.42 8.99 9.18
C SER A 348 8.85 9.82 7.96
N ASP A 349 9.95 9.47 7.29
CA ASP A 349 10.36 10.08 6.03
C ASP A 349 9.48 9.63 4.85
N ILE A 350 9.14 8.34 4.83
CA ILE A 350 8.39 7.68 3.77
C ILE A 350 7.27 6.84 4.41
N PRO A 351 6.03 7.36 4.45
CA PRO A 351 4.87 6.57 4.80
C PRO A 351 4.67 5.40 3.83
N GLN A 352 4.48 4.20 4.35
CA GLN A 352 4.22 3.00 3.56
C GLN A 352 2.89 2.35 3.94
N THR A 353 2.00 2.20 2.97
CA THR A 353 0.80 1.36 3.11
C THR A 353 1.05 -0.04 2.55
N GLU A 354 0.00 -0.85 2.51
CA GLU A 354 0.06 -2.20 1.94
C GLU A 354 -1.17 -2.49 1.08
N SER A 355 -0.93 -3.07 -0.09
CA SER A 355 -1.93 -3.74 -0.92
C SER A 355 -1.89 -5.23 -0.65
N PHE A 356 -2.60 -5.67 0.39
CA PHE A 356 -2.71 -7.07 0.79
C PHE A 356 -3.99 -7.71 0.27
N GLY A 357 -3.84 -8.79 -0.48
CA GLY A 357 -4.94 -9.53 -1.07
C GLY A 357 -5.36 -8.99 -2.45
N ALA A 358 -6.27 -9.71 -3.10
CA ALA A 358 -6.82 -9.32 -4.39
C ALA A 358 -8.05 -8.42 -4.22
N SER A 359 -8.01 -7.21 -4.79
CA SER A 359 -9.22 -6.39 -4.91
C SER A 359 -10.26 -7.09 -5.81
N PRO A 360 -11.57 -7.01 -5.47
CA PRO A 360 -12.65 -7.65 -6.23
C PRO A 360 -12.97 -6.86 -7.51
N LEU A 361 -11.98 -6.77 -8.40
CA LEU A 361 -12.07 -6.07 -9.66
C LEU A 361 -12.82 -6.95 -10.66
N HIS A 362 -14.09 -6.64 -10.91
CA HIS A 362 -14.93 -7.38 -11.84
C HIS A 362 -14.58 -7.14 -13.32
N ILE A 363 -13.32 -6.83 -13.65
CA ILE A 363 -12.88 -6.51 -15.01
C ILE A 363 -12.71 -7.81 -15.80
N LYS A 364 -13.24 -7.85 -17.02
CA LYS A 364 -13.12 -9.01 -17.91
C LYS A 364 -11.64 -9.41 -18.09
N ASN A 365 -11.36 -10.71 -17.94
CA ASN A 365 -10.04 -11.35 -18.09
C ASN A 365 -8.98 -10.97 -17.02
N VAL A 366 -9.34 -10.22 -15.98
CA VAL A 366 -8.49 -10.15 -14.77
C VAL A 366 -8.48 -11.52 -14.12
N ARG A 367 -7.29 -12.01 -13.75
CA ARG A 367 -7.11 -13.29 -13.07
C ARG A 367 -7.31 -13.08 -11.57
N ILE A 368 -8.24 -13.83 -10.98
CA ILE A 368 -8.45 -13.90 -9.52
C ILE A 368 -8.41 -15.39 -9.18
N ASP A 369 -7.61 -15.76 -8.18
CA ASP A 369 -7.53 -17.14 -7.73
C ASP A 369 -8.83 -17.55 -7.03
N PRO A 370 -9.53 -18.62 -7.48
CA PRO A 370 -10.75 -19.08 -6.82
C PRO A 370 -10.56 -19.54 -5.37
N LEU A 371 -9.34 -19.89 -4.96
CA LEU A 371 -9.03 -20.27 -3.57
C LEU A 371 -8.89 -19.06 -2.64
N TYR A 372 -8.67 -17.87 -3.20
CA TYR A 372 -8.53 -16.66 -2.40
C TYR A 372 -9.85 -16.32 -1.70
N ASN A 373 -9.75 -16.01 -0.40
CA ASN A 373 -10.91 -15.72 0.44
C ASN A 373 -10.74 -14.38 1.14
N GLU A 374 -11.50 -13.38 0.69
CA GLU A 374 -11.47 -12.03 1.26
C GLU A 374 -11.82 -11.96 2.75
N LYS A 375 -12.61 -12.91 3.29
CA LYS A 375 -12.98 -12.89 4.72
C LYS A 375 -11.83 -13.31 5.62
N SER A 376 -10.98 -14.21 5.12
CA SER A 376 -9.83 -14.71 5.87
C SER A 376 -8.62 -13.78 5.76
N PHE A 377 -8.48 -13.12 4.61
CA PHE A 377 -7.28 -12.34 4.25
C PHE A 377 -7.51 -10.84 4.18
N GLY A 378 -8.75 -10.38 4.34
CA GLY A 378 -9.12 -9.01 4.02
C GLY A 378 -9.04 -8.76 2.52
N ARG A 379 -9.13 -7.49 2.13
CA ARG A 379 -8.85 -7.00 0.77
C ARG A 379 -8.29 -5.59 0.85
N PRO A 380 -7.54 -5.11 -0.15
CA PRO A 380 -7.16 -3.72 -0.21
C PRO A 380 -8.42 -2.85 -0.28
N ASP A 381 -8.37 -1.69 0.37
CA ASP A 381 -9.45 -0.70 0.31
C ASP A 381 -8.91 0.70 0.12
N LYS A 382 -9.38 1.35 -0.93
CA LYS A 382 -8.97 2.70 -1.33
C LYS A 382 -9.03 3.71 -0.20
N MET A 383 -10.05 3.62 0.67
CA MET A 383 -10.25 4.59 1.75
C MET A 383 -9.25 4.39 2.88
N LEU A 384 -8.68 3.19 3.03
CA LEU A 384 -7.63 2.89 3.99
C LEU A 384 -6.24 3.16 3.44
N LEU A 385 -6.00 2.81 2.17
CA LEU A 385 -4.75 3.12 1.47
C LEU A 385 -4.44 4.63 1.50
N LYS A 386 -5.50 5.47 1.47
CA LYS A 386 -5.39 6.92 1.60
C LYS A 386 -4.84 7.42 2.93
N PHE A 387 -4.75 6.62 4.00
CA PHE A 387 -4.16 7.10 5.27
C PHE A 387 -2.68 7.47 5.11
N ALA A 388 -1.90 6.65 4.39
CA ALA A 388 -0.49 6.94 4.14
C ALA A 388 -0.32 8.18 3.25
N SER A 389 -1.08 8.29 2.16
CA SER A 389 -1.00 9.44 1.26
C SER A 389 -1.53 10.72 1.90
N SER A 390 -2.58 10.65 2.73
CA SER A 390 -3.07 11.80 3.50
C SER A 390 -2.00 12.33 4.44
N ALA A 391 -1.32 11.45 5.17
CA ALA A 391 -0.20 11.85 6.03
C ALA A 391 0.94 12.47 5.21
N SER A 392 1.29 11.90 4.05
CA SER A 392 2.29 12.48 3.14
C SER A 392 1.88 13.86 2.64
N HIS A 393 0.64 14.04 2.18
CA HIS A 393 0.12 15.31 1.66
C HIS A 393 0.05 16.39 2.74
N VAL A 394 -0.43 16.05 3.94
CA VAL A 394 -0.55 16.97 5.06
C VAL A 394 0.82 17.37 5.60
N MET A 395 1.79 16.45 5.61
CA MET A 395 3.13 16.67 6.18
C MET A 395 4.23 16.98 5.15
N GLY A 396 3.89 17.05 3.85
CA GLY A 396 4.81 17.45 2.79
C GLY A 396 5.88 16.41 2.45
N LYS A 397 5.53 15.12 2.54
CA LYS A 397 6.44 14.01 2.19
C LYS A 397 6.46 13.82 0.68
N GLU A 398 7.67 13.65 0.12
CA GLU A 398 7.87 13.47 -1.33
C GLU A 398 7.38 12.10 -1.81
N LEU A 399 7.63 11.06 -1.02
CA LEU A 399 7.29 9.68 -1.34
C LEU A 399 6.20 9.18 -0.41
N THR A 400 5.23 8.48 -0.99
CA THR A 400 4.29 7.61 -0.30
C THR A 400 4.39 6.25 -0.96
N SER A 401 4.87 5.25 -0.23
CA SER A 401 5.10 3.93 -0.78
C SER A 401 4.00 2.93 -0.46
N SER A 402 4.01 1.80 -1.17
CA SER A 402 3.19 0.65 -0.82
C SER A 402 3.99 -0.63 -0.96
N GLU A 403 3.93 -1.47 0.05
CA GLU A 403 4.07 -2.90 -0.16
C GLU A 403 2.93 -3.35 -1.10
N THR A 404 3.27 -3.99 -2.21
CA THR A 404 2.36 -4.08 -3.36
C THR A 404 2.21 -5.50 -3.85
N ALA A 405 0.96 -5.91 -4.11
CA ALA A 405 0.59 -7.21 -4.67
C ALA A 405 0.88 -8.42 -3.74
N THR A 406 0.90 -8.19 -2.43
CA THR A 406 0.99 -9.24 -1.42
C THR A 406 -0.28 -10.11 -1.48
N TRP A 407 -0.15 -11.44 -1.58
CA TRP A 407 -1.27 -12.41 -1.59
C TRP A 407 -2.35 -12.22 -2.67
N LEU A 408 -1.97 -11.86 -3.89
CA LEU A 408 -2.92 -11.80 -5.02
C LEU A 408 -3.56 -13.15 -5.40
N GLY A 409 -2.91 -14.28 -5.09
CA GLY A 409 -3.40 -15.62 -5.38
C GLY A 409 -2.48 -16.64 -4.71
N ASP A 410 -2.56 -17.91 -5.10
CA ASP A 410 -1.57 -18.91 -4.68
C ASP A 410 -0.24 -18.79 -5.44
N HIS A 411 0.80 -19.45 -4.94
CA HIS A 411 2.10 -19.47 -5.60
C HIS A 411 1.95 -19.91 -7.05
N PHE A 412 2.72 -19.27 -7.94
CA PHE A 412 2.71 -19.56 -9.37
C PHE A 412 1.38 -19.30 -10.10
N LYS A 413 0.36 -18.71 -9.43
CA LYS A 413 -0.94 -18.35 -10.04
C LYS A 413 -1.15 -16.85 -10.26
N VAL A 414 -0.23 -16.01 -9.79
CA VAL A 414 -0.30 -14.54 -9.86
C VAL A 414 0.09 -14.04 -11.25
N ALA A 415 -0.75 -13.19 -11.86
CA ALA A 415 -0.55 -12.67 -13.22
C ALA A 415 -0.44 -11.14 -13.28
N LEU A 416 0.25 -10.62 -14.30
CA LEU A 416 0.34 -9.17 -14.53
C LEU A 416 -1.01 -8.52 -14.86
N SER A 417 -1.94 -9.30 -15.43
CA SER A 417 -3.34 -8.89 -15.65
C SER A 417 -4.08 -8.56 -14.35
N GLN A 418 -3.62 -9.09 -13.22
CA GLN A 418 -4.11 -8.79 -11.88
C GLN A 418 -3.29 -7.69 -11.19
N ALA A 419 -1.97 -7.73 -11.33
CA ALA A 419 -1.06 -6.79 -10.66
C ALA A 419 -1.23 -5.35 -11.16
N LYS A 420 -1.40 -5.11 -12.46
CA LYS A 420 -1.54 -3.73 -12.99
C LYS A 420 -2.79 -3.02 -12.44
N PRO A 421 -4.02 -3.58 -12.52
CA PRO A 421 -5.18 -2.92 -11.95
C PRO A 421 -5.07 -2.66 -10.43
N GLN A 422 -4.35 -3.52 -9.70
CA GLN A 422 -4.05 -3.32 -8.28
C GLN A 422 -3.10 -2.13 -8.05
N ILE A 423 -2.09 -1.95 -8.91
CA ILE A 423 -1.22 -0.77 -8.89
C ILE A 423 -1.99 0.51 -9.24
N ASP A 424 -2.94 0.43 -10.17
CA ASP A 424 -3.80 1.58 -10.51
C ASP A 424 -4.63 2.02 -9.30
N GLU A 425 -5.06 1.08 -8.46
CA GLU A 425 -5.76 1.36 -7.19
C GLU A 425 -4.89 2.16 -6.24
N LEU A 426 -3.61 1.81 -6.14
CA LEU A 426 -2.64 2.52 -5.32
C LEU A 426 -2.41 3.95 -5.84
N PHE A 427 -2.23 4.12 -7.15
CA PHE A 427 -2.00 5.42 -7.76
C PHE A 427 -3.19 6.39 -7.57
N VAL A 428 -4.44 5.93 -7.73
CA VAL A 428 -5.63 6.78 -7.46
C VAL A 428 -5.80 7.11 -5.97
N CYS A 429 -5.14 6.36 -5.08
CA CYS A 429 -5.10 6.66 -3.65
C CYS A 429 -3.97 7.62 -3.26
N GLY A 430 -3.08 8.00 -4.20
CA GLY A 430 -1.97 8.93 -3.95
C GLY A 430 -0.64 8.26 -3.62
N ILE A 431 -0.55 6.94 -3.74
CA ILE A 431 0.73 6.24 -3.70
C ILE A 431 1.53 6.61 -4.94
N ASN A 432 2.84 6.82 -4.77
CA ASN A 432 3.72 7.20 -5.86
C ASN A 432 5.04 6.41 -5.86
N HIS A 433 5.20 5.42 -4.98
CA HIS A 433 6.38 4.56 -4.91
C HIS A 433 6.01 3.08 -4.60
N VAL A 434 5.92 2.27 -5.64
CA VAL A 434 5.50 0.86 -5.61
C VAL A 434 6.67 -0.04 -5.26
N MET A 435 6.45 -0.90 -4.26
CA MET A 435 7.40 -1.92 -3.81
C MET A 435 6.72 -3.28 -3.93
N LEU A 436 7.07 -4.03 -4.98
CA LEU A 436 6.46 -5.32 -5.32
C LEU A 436 6.86 -6.38 -4.30
N THR A 437 5.86 -7.02 -3.70
CA THR A 437 6.02 -8.20 -2.85
C THR A 437 5.67 -9.42 -3.70
N CYS A 438 6.63 -10.30 -4.00
CA CYS A 438 8.03 -10.25 -3.59
C CYS A 438 8.98 -10.89 -4.60
N GLY A 439 10.27 -10.95 -4.26
CA GLY A 439 11.19 -11.91 -4.86
C GLY A 439 12.20 -12.38 -3.82
N ALA A 440 12.64 -13.63 -3.92
CA ALA A 440 13.72 -14.13 -3.07
C ALA A 440 15.07 -14.01 -3.79
N TYR A 441 16.14 -13.85 -3.00
CA TYR A 441 17.46 -14.24 -3.49
C TYR A 441 17.42 -15.74 -3.79
N SER A 442 17.85 -16.13 -4.98
CA SER A 442 18.13 -17.53 -5.33
C SER A 442 19.51 -17.58 -5.97
N PRO A 443 20.40 -18.51 -5.55
CA PRO A 443 21.67 -18.72 -6.22
C PRO A 443 21.46 -19.07 -7.70
N LYS A 444 22.36 -18.60 -8.57
CA LYS A 444 22.27 -18.74 -10.03
C LYS A 444 22.26 -20.21 -10.48
N GLU A 445 22.90 -21.08 -9.72
CA GLU A 445 22.99 -22.52 -9.97
C GLU A 445 21.70 -23.29 -9.65
N ILE A 446 20.78 -22.69 -8.90
CA ILE A 446 19.49 -23.32 -8.59
C ILE A 446 18.61 -23.27 -9.83
N SER A 447 18.19 -24.44 -10.30
CA SER A 447 17.26 -24.60 -11.41
C SER A 447 15.84 -24.22 -10.99
N PHE A 448 14.95 -24.18 -11.98
CA PHE A 448 13.52 -23.95 -11.77
C PHE A 448 12.96 -24.79 -10.58
N PRO A 449 12.13 -24.19 -9.71
CA PRO A 449 11.59 -22.82 -9.82
C PRO A 449 12.49 -21.72 -9.22
N GLY A 450 13.65 -22.06 -8.67
CA GLY A 450 14.39 -21.14 -7.81
C GLY A 450 13.79 -21.08 -6.41
N TRP A 451 14.37 -20.23 -5.55
CA TRP A 451 13.83 -19.99 -4.22
C TRP A 451 12.67 -19.00 -4.27
N HIS A 452 11.66 -19.24 -3.44
CA HIS A 452 10.54 -18.32 -3.22
C HIS A 452 10.37 -18.02 -1.73
N PHE A 453 9.91 -16.80 -1.43
CA PHE A 453 9.47 -16.43 -0.09
C PHE A 453 8.04 -16.94 0.15
N TYR A 454 7.58 -17.08 1.39
CA TYR A 454 6.31 -17.75 1.68
C TYR A 454 5.03 -17.07 1.11
N PRO A 455 4.94 -15.75 0.87
CA PRO A 455 3.84 -15.13 0.17
C PRO A 455 3.90 -15.40 -1.34
N ALA A 456 2.73 -15.64 -1.91
CA ALA A 456 2.56 -16.25 -3.24
C ALA A 456 3.09 -15.48 -4.47
N ALA A 457 3.14 -14.15 -4.43
CA ALA A 457 3.48 -13.37 -5.61
C ALA A 457 5.01 -13.30 -5.82
N ASP A 458 5.46 -13.61 -7.03
CA ASP A 458 6.87 -13.57 -7.41
C ASP A 458 7.14 -12.65 -8.61
N PHE A 459 7.79 -11.53 -8.31
CA PHE A 459 8.29 -10.52 -9.23
C PHE A 459 9.83 -10.53 -9.26
N GLY A 460 10.50 -11.49 -8.61
CA GLY A 460 11.94 -11.63 -8.66
C GLY A 460 12.44 -12.15 -10.02
N HIS A 461 13.73 -12.47 -10.08
CA HIS A 461 14.36 -13.08 -11.25
C HIS A 461 13.82 -14.48 -11.60
N THR A 462 12.95 -15.08 -10.80
CA THR A 462 12.26 -16.36 -11.07
C THR A 462 10.91 -16.17 -11.75
N THR A 463 10.44 -14.91 -11.87
CA THR A 463 9.15 -14.60 -12.48
C THR A 463 9.03 -15.15 -13.91
N PRO A 464 7.88 -15.73 -14.30
CA PRO A 464 7.66 -16.22 -15.67
C PRO A 464 7.61 -15.08 -16.71
N PHE A 465 7.54 -13.83 -16.27
CA PHE A 465 7.23 -12.66 -17.10
C PHE A 465 8.44 -11.83 -17.53
N LYS A 466 9.67 -12.33 -17.36
CA LYS A 466 10.92 -11.56 -17.60
C LYS A 466 10.91 -10.70 -18.87
N GLU A 467 10.44 -11.27 -19.98
CA GLU A 467 10.46 -10.59 -21.29
C GLU A 467 9.57 -9.34 -21.38
N VAL A 468 8.54 -9.22 -20.53
CA VAL A 468 7.60 -8.08 -20.52
C VAL A 468 7.74 -7.20 -19.27
N MET A 469 8.56 -7.61 -18.30
CA MET A 469 8.83 -6.82 -17.10
C MET A 469 9.43 -5.42 -17.40
N PRO A 470 10.27 -5.21 -18.43
CA PRO A 470 10.66 -3.85 -18.84
C PRO A 470 9.47 -2.95 -19.19
N ASP A 471 8.48 -3.47 -19.92
CA ASP A 471 7.28 -2.70 -20.31
C ASP A 471 6.41 -2.39 -19.09
N PHE A 472 6.26 -3.36 -18.17
CA PHE A 472 5.59 -3.18 -16.89
C PHE A 472 6.30 -2.11 -16.04
N SER A 473 7.61 -2.19 -15.93
CA SER A 473 8.41 -1.22 -15.17
C SER A 473 8.35 0.17 -15.79
N LEU A 474 8.29 0.27 -17.12
CA LEU A 474 8.16 1.53 -17.83
C LEU A 474 6.78 2.16 -17.65
N TYR A 475 5.72 1.34 -17.57
CA TYR A 475 4.38 1.79 -17.17
C TYR A 475 4.41 2.42 -15.78
N VAL A 476 4.95 1.70 -14.79
CA VAL A 476 5.10 2.22 -13.42
C VAL A 476 5.95 3.49 -13.41
N ALA A 477 7.05 3.51 -14.15
CA ALA A 477 7.96 4.67 -14.25
C ALA A 477 7.28 5.94 -14.73
N ARG A 478 6.50 5.84 -15.81
CA ARG A 478 5.72 6.98 -16.34
C ARG A 478 4.69 7.48 -15.35
N CYS A 479 4.01 6.59 -14.65
CA CYS A 479 3.03 6.96 -13.62
C CYS A 479 3.68 7.66 -12.43
N GLN A 480 4.69 7.03 -11.84
CA GLN A 480 5.39 7.56 -10.66
C GLN A 480 6.12 8.85 -10.97
N HIS A 481 6.69 9.02 -12.16
CA HIS A 481 7.29 10.28 -12.58
C HIS A 481 6.32 11.46 -12.48
N LEU A 482 5.10 11.33 -13.04
CA LEU A 482 4.13 12.42 -12.96
C LEU A 482 3.58 12.62 -11.54
N LEU A 483 3.41 11.54 -10.77
CA LEU A 483 2.86 11.60 -9.41
C LEU A 483 3.87 12.10 -8.36
N GLN A 484 5.17 11.80 -8.52
CA GLN A 484 6.26 12.29 -7.66
C GLN A 484 6.61 13.75 -7.98
N ASN A 485 6.59 14.15 -9.25
CA ASN A 485 6.87 15.53 -9.67
C ASN A 485 5.59 16.42 -9.64
N SER A 486 4.68 16.16 -8.70
CA SER A 486 3.48 16.95 -8.48
C SER A 486 3.02 16.93 -7.02
N GLN A 487 2.34 17.99 -6.61
CA GLN A 487 1.76 18.17 -5.29
C GLN A 487 0.28 17.73 -5.27
N PRO A 488 -0.26 17.31 -4.11
CA PRO A 488 -1.71 17.13 -3.96
C PRO A 488 -2.49 18.41 -4.28
N ASP A 489 -3.67 18.26 -4.88
CA ASP A 489 -4.57 19.37 -5.19
C ASP A 489 -5.99 19.16 -4.63
N ASN A 490 -6.10 18.42 -3.52
CA ASN A 490 -7.36 18.18 -2.82
C ASN A 490 -7.83 19.46 -2.11
N GLU A 491 -9.14 19.73 -2.11
CA GLU A 491 -9.70 20.94 -1.47
C GLU A 491 -10.36 20.67 -0.10
N VAL A 492 -10.48 19.40 0.28
CA VAL A 492 -11.20 18.96 1.49
C VAL A 492 -10.27 18.21 2.42
N LEU A 493 -10.23 18.63 3.68
CA LEU A 493 -9.75 17.78 4.78
C LEU A 493 -10.92 17.01 5.38
N LEU A 494 -10.71 15.73 5.71
CA LEU A 494 -11.68 14.91 6.42
C LEU A 494 -11.12 14.56 7.80
N TYR A 495 -11.74 15.09 8.85
CA TYR A 495 -11.29 14.89 10.23
C TYR A 495 -11.45 13.42 10.66
N MET A 496 -10.38 12.82 11.18
CA MET A 496 -10.38 11.46 11.71
C MET A 496 -10.77 11.44 13.21
N PRO A 497 -11.96 10.94 13.60
CA PRO A 497 -12.47 11.05 14.96
C PRO A 497 -11.90 9.97 15.90
N MET A 498 -10.58 9.96 16.12
CA MET A 498 -9.90 8.92 16.92
C MET A 498 -10.45 8.78 18.34
N HIS A 499 -10.87 9.89 18.94
CA HIS A 499 -11.42 9.89 20.30
C HIS A 499 -12.76 9.16 20.42
N ASP A 500 -13.55 9.08 19.34
CA ASP A 500 -14.72 8.21 19.31
C ASP A 500 -14.29 6.74 19.27
N LEU A 501 -13.29 6.39 18.45
CA LEU A 501 -12.78 5.02 18.38
C LEU A 501 -12.19 4.56 19.72
N TRP A 502 -11.46 5.44 20.41
CA TRP A 502 -10.89 5.12 21.72
C TRP A 502 -11.92 5.09 22.86
N THR A 503 -13.03 5.83 22.79
CA THR A 503 -14.02 5.91 23.88
C THR A 503 -15.21 4.97 23.69
N GLU A 504 -15.73 4.89 22.46
CA GLU A 504 -17.05 4.34 22.17
C GLU A 504 -17.01 2.88 21.70
N CYS A 505 -15.81 2.36 21.38
CA CYS A 505 -15.65 0.97 20.97
C CYS A 505 -15.77 0.02 22.16
N ASP A 506 -16.69 -0.93 22.06
CA ASP A 506 -16.78 -2.10 22.92
C ASP A 506 -15.97 -3.22 22.27
N ASP A 507 -14.89 -3.66 22.94
CA ASP A 507 -14.09 -4.78 22.45
C ASP A 507 -14.92 -6.08 22.49
N GLU A 508 -14.90 -6.86 21.41
CA GLU A 508 -15.78 -8.02 21.22
C GLU A 508 -15.34 -9.24 22.08
N ASP A 509 -14.08 -9.31 22.52
CA ASP A 509 -13.57 -10.44 23.31
C ASP A 509 -13.24 -10.11 24.79
N GLY A 510 -13.19 -8.81 25.13
CA GLY A 510 -12.96 -8.29 26.49
C GLY A 510 -11.57 -8.58 27.07
N ARG A 511 -10.60 -9.02 26.25
CA ARG A 511 -9.25 -9.43 26.72
C ARG A 511 -8.23 -8.31 26.63
N SER A 512 -8.40 -7.33 25.74
CA SER A 512 -7.44 -6.25 25.50
C SER A 512 -7.96 -4.90 25.97
N LYS A 513 -7.09 -4.08 26.58
CA LYS A 513 -7.42 -2.66 26.82
C LYS A 513 -7.34 -1.84 25.53
N LEU A 514 -6.63 -2.33 24.52
CA LEU A 514 -6.37 -1.64 23.27
C LEU A 514 -7.21 -2.17 22.12
N MET A 515 -7.57 -1.25 21.24
CA MET A 515 -8.21 -1.54 19.97
C MET A 515 -7.14 -1.51 18.89
N MET A 516 -6.95 -2.62 18.19
CA MET A 516 -6.01 -2.69 17.06
C MET A 516 -6.72 -2.21 15.80
N PHE A 517 -6.19 -1.18 15.15
CA PHE A 517 -6.66 -0.77 13.84
C PHE A 517 -5.92 -1.64 12.83
N THR A 518 -6.62 -2.51 12.11
CA THR A 518 -6.02 -3.38 11.08
C THR A 518 -6.46 -2.93 9.70
N ILE A 519 -5.57 -3.05 8.71
CA ILE A 519 -5.91 -2.74 7.32
C ILE A 519 -6.72 -3.86 6.65
N HIS A 520 -6.51 -5.11 7.05
CA HIS A 520 -7.18 -6.28 6.46
C HIS A 520 -8.63 -6.47 6.95
N ASN A 521 -8.92 -6.16 8.21
CA ASN A 521 -10.25 -6.36 8.82
C ASN A 521 -10.82 -5.06 9.42
N PRO A 522 -11.18 -4.08 8.58
CA PRO A 522 -11.56 -2.74 9.03
C PRO A 522 -13.06 -2.55 9.31
N ASP A 523 -13.87 -3.60 9.16
CA ASP A 523 -15.34 -3.57 9.29
C ASP A 523 -15.82 -2.77 10.51
N ASN A 524 -15.30 -3.14 11.68
CA ASN A 524 -15.80 -2.61 12.95
C ASN A 524 -15.32 -1.18 13.23
N TRP A 525 -14.10 -0.83 12.79
CA TRP A 525 -13.48 0.44 13.15
C TRP A 525 -13.59 1.52 12.08
N PHE A 526 -13.88 1.13 10.83
CA PHE A 526 -13.95 2.06 9.70
C PHE A 526 -15.25 1.92 8.89
N TYR A 527 -15.55 0.76 8.31
CA TYR A 527 -16.68 0.65 7.37
C TYR A 527 -18.05 0.84 8.01
N ARG A 528 -18.24 0.35 9.23
CA ARG A 528 -19.50 0.51 9.99
C ARG A 528 -19.56 1.82 10.77
N GLN A 529 -18.59 2.71 10.57
CA GLN A 529 -18.53 4.02 11.21
C GLN A 529 -18.88 5.13 10.20
N ASP A 530 -19.44 6.24 10.69
CA ASP A 530 -19.85 7.38 9.85
C ASP A 530 -18.72 7.90 8.95
N ILE A 531 -17.46 7.82 9.42
CA ILE A 531 -16.28 8.25 8.68
C ILE A 531 -16.11 7.47 7.36
N GLY A 532 -16.32 6.15 7.36
CA GLY A 532 -16.19 5.31 6.16
C GLY A 532 -17.28 5.61 5.13
N ASP A 533 -18.50 5.88 5.59
CA ASP A 533 -19.63 6.26 4.72
C ASP A 533 -19.45 7.65 4.10
N ILE A 534 -18.95 8.60 4.89
CA ILE A 534 -18.62 9.95 4.42
C ILE A 534 -17.51 9.89 3.38
N ALA A 535 -16.40 9.22 3.67
CA ALA A 535 -15.26 9.06 2.76
C ALA A 535 -15.68 8.52 1.39
N ARG A 536 -16.43 7.41 1.37
CA ARG A 536 -16.95 6.80 0.12
C ARG A 536 -17.93 7.71 -0.61
N THR A 537 -18.79 8.42 0.12
CA THR A 537 -19.74 9.37 -0.47
C THR A 537 -19.02 10.55 -1.11
N LEU A 538 -17.97 11.09 -0.48
CA LEU A 538 -17.16 12.16 -1.07
C LEU A 538 -16.57 11.71 -2.42
N LYS A 539 -15.89 10.56 -2.49
CA LYS A 539 -15.34 10.05 -3.76
C LYS A 539 -16.40 9.85 -4.83
N ARG A 540 -17.54 9.22 -4.47
CA ARG A 540 -18.66 8.99 -5.42
C ARG A 540 -19.19 10.29 -6.00
N GLU A 541 -19.30 11.34 -5.19
CA GLU A 541 -19.84 12.64 -5.57
C GLU A 541 -18.80 13.57 -6.25
N GLY A 542 -17.57 13.07 -6.42
CA GLY A 542 -16.48 13.77 -7.10
C GLY A 542 -15.70 14.72 -6.21
N PHE A 543 -15.61 14.46 -4.91
CA PHE A 543 -14.76 15.20 -3.97
C PHE A 543 -13.62 14.29 -3.52
N ASP A 544 -12.39 14.64 -3.87
CA ASP A 544 -11.21 14.02 -3.28
C ASP A 544 -10.78 14.79 -2.03
N PHE A 545 -10.12 14.08 -1.11
CA PHE A 545 -9.83 14.58 0.23
C PHE A 545 -8.56 13.95 0.80
N ASP A 546 -8.04 14.55 1.86
CA ASP A 546 -7.03 13.95 2.74
C ASP A 546 -7.57 13.86 4.17
N TYR A 547 -7.30 12.76 4.86
CA TYR A 547 -7.60 12.65 6.28
C TYR A 547 -6.67 13.54 7.11
N ILE A 548 -7.16 14.01 8.26
CA ILE A 548 -6.35 14.78 9.19
C ILE A 548 -6.59 14.39 10.64
N SER A 549 -5.51 14.26 11.41
CA SER A 549 -5.54 14.01 12.86
C SER A 549 -5.71 15.29 13.66
N ASP A 550 -6.04 15.16 14.96
CA ASP A 550 -6.04 16.28 15.91
C ASP A 550 -4.68 17.02 15.93
N ARG A 551 -3.57 16.26 15.98
CA ARG A 551 -2.21 16.82 16.02
C ARG A 551 -1.85 17.57 14.74
N GLN A 552 -2.13 16.98 13.59
CA GLN A 552 -1.87 17.62 12.30
C GLN A 552 -2.73 18.87 12.11
N LEU A 553 -4.01 18.83 12.53
CA LEU A 553 -4.91 19.97 12.47
C LEU A 553 -4.44 21.12 13.36
N ALA A 554 -3.89 20.82 14.54
CA ALA A 554 -3.33 21.81 15.45
C ALA A 554 -2.14 22.58 14.84
N LEU A 555 -1.40 21.98 13.91
CA LEU A 555 -0.29 22.62 13.20
C LEU A 555 -0.73 23.48 12.01
N CYS A 556 -1.98 23.35 11.58
CA CYS A 556 -2.51 24.07 10.42
C CYS A 556 -2.69 25.57 10.71
N LYS A 557 -2.57 26.38 9.65
CA LYS A 557 -2.78 27.83 9.68
C LYS A 557 -3.88 28.23 8.71
N SER A 558 -4.61 29.30 9.00
CA SER A 558 -5.55 29.90 8.05
C SER A 558 -4.89 31.07 7.33
N VAL A 559 -4.76 30.97 6.00
CA VAL A 559 -4.14 32.00 5.15
C VAL A 559 -4.98 32.17 3.89
N ASP A 560 -5.37 33.40 3.59
CA ASP A 560 -6.14 33.77 2.38
C ASP A 560 -7.36 32.87 2.12
N GLY A 561 -8.15 32.60 3.16
CA GLY A 561 -9.35 31.74 3.07
C GLY A 561 -9.06 30.25 2.86
N HIS A 562 -7.83 29.81 3.04
CA HIS A 562 -7.42 28.41 2.96
C HIS A 562 -6.82 27.90 4.28
N ILE A 563 -6.96 26.61 4.53
CA ILE A 563 -6.21 25.86 5.52
C ILE A 563 -4.87 25.47 4.89
N ILE A 564 -3.76 25.87 5.51
CA ILE A 564 -2.40 25.53 5.11
C ILE A 564 -1.83 24.55 6.11
N THR A 565 -1.46 23.35 5.65
CA THR A 565 -0.85 22.32 6.52
C THR A 565 0.65 22.53 6.69
N SER A 566 1.28 21.75 7.57
CA SER A 566 2.73 21.73 7.76
C SER A 566 3.50 21.42 6.48
N GLY A 567 2.92 20.58 5.61
CA GLY A 567 3.42 20.26 4.29
C GLY A 567 3.18 21.33 3.22
N HIS A 568 2.66 22.50 3.60
CA HIS A 568 2.30 23.60 2.71
C HIS A 568 1.17 23.30 1.70
N THR A 569 0.46 22.18 1.87
CA THR A 569 -0.73 21.86 1.09
C THR A 569 -1.90 22.76 1.50
N ARG A 570 -2.70 23.16 0.51
CA ARG A 570 -3.78 24.14 0.66
C ARG A 570 -5.13 23.46 0.52
N TYR A 571 -5.99 23.64 1.51
CA TYR A 571 -7.36 23.13 1.51
C TYR A 571 -8.36 24.27 1.69
N LYS A 572 -9.54 24.16 1.09
CA LYS A 572 -10.60 25.19 1.22
C LYS A 572 -11.44 25.01 2.48
N THR A 573 -11.63 23.77 2.91
CA THR A 573 -12.59 23.42 3.96
C THR A 573 -12.18 22.16 4.69
N ILE A 574 -12.78 21.94 5.85
CA ILE A 574 -12.75 20.67 6.57
C ILE A 574 -14.16 20.12 6.74
N VAL A 575 -14.32 18.82 6.51
CA VAL A 575 -15.50 18.04 6.83
C VAL A 575 -15.23 17.27 8.12
N VAL A 576 -16.11 17.47 9.10
CA VAL A 576 -16.07 16.81 10.40
C VAL A 576 -17.21 15.80 10.45
N PRO A 577 -16.92 14.49 10.61
CA PRO A 577 -17.93 13.47 10.84
C PRO A 577 -18.79 13.75 12.07
N CYS A 578 -19.82 12.93 12.26
CA CYS A 578 -20.74 13.01 13.38
C CYS A 578 -20.08 12.50 14.69
N CYS A 579 -19.16 13.28 15.24
CA CYS A 579 -18.39 12.90 16.42
C CYS A 579 -19.28 12.87 17.67
N LYS A 580 -19.06 11.91 18.57
CA LYS A 580 -19.61 11.98 19.94
C LYS A 580 -18.66 12.76 20.84
N ARG A 581 -17.36 12.47 20.72
CA ARG A 581 -16.24 13.03 21.49
C ARG A 581 -15.34 13.84 20.56
N MET A 582 -14.97 15.04 20.97
CA MET A 582 -13.94 15.83 20.31
C MET A 582 -13.10 16.55 21.37
N PRO A 583 -11.75 16.53 21.27
CA PRO A 583 -10.91 17.31 22.16
C PRO A 583 -11.29 18.79 22.13
N LEU A 584 -11.21 19.44 23.29
CA LEU A 584 -11.52 20.86 23.42
C LEU A 584 -10.58 21.69 22.55
N GLU A 585 -9.31 21.31 22.50
CA GLU A 585 -8.24 21.94 21.74
C GLU A 585 -8.51 21.86 20.23
N THR A 586 -9.04 20.72 19.75
CA THR A 586 -9.47 20.52 18.36
C THR A 586 -10.65 21.43 18.03
N LEU A 587 -11.66 21.51 18.91
CA LEU A 587 -12.78 22.43 18.70
C LEU A 587 -12.33 23.89 18.72
N GLN A 588 -11.38 24.26 19.60
CA GLN A 588 -10.79 25.60 19.62
C GLN A 588 -10.06 25.91 18.31
N GLN A 589 -9.35 24.93 17.74
CA GLN A 589 -8.70 25.09 16.44
C GLN A 589 -9.71 25.29 15.31
N LEU A 590 -10.79 24.50 15.28
CA LEU A 590 -11.89 24.70 14.32
C LEU A 590 -12.53 26.07 14.47
N GLU A 591 -12.69 26.57 15.69
CA GLU A 591 -13.22 27.92 15.93
C GLU A 591 -12.27 29.01 15.45
N ARG A 592 -10.95 28.89 15.69
CA ARG A 592 -9.96 29.82 15.15
C ARG A 592 -9.96 29.85 13.61
N MET A 593 -10.12 28.70 12.98
CA MET A 593 -10.25 28.60 11.52
C MET A 593 -11.54 29.28 11.04
N ALA A 594 -12.67 28.98 11.68
CA ALA A 594 -13.95 29.62 11.35
C ALA A 594 -13.92 31.13 11.59
N ALA A 595 -13.25 31.59 12.65
CA ALA A 595 -13.02 33.01 12.94
C ALA A 595 -12.22 33.73 11.85
N SER A 596 -11.33 32.99 11.19
CA SER A 596 -10.51 33.47 10.08
C SER A 596 -11.21 33.34 8.72
N GLY A 597 -12.49 32.95 8.68
CA GLY A 597 -13.30 32.85 7.47
C GLY A 597 -13.30 31.50 6.77
N ILE A 598 -12.64 30.47 7.32
CA ILE A 598 -12.65 29.11 6.76
C ILE A 598 -14.04 28.49 6.94
N ASN A 599 -14.55 27.81 5.90
CA ASN A 599 -15.78 27.05 6.03
C ASN A 599 -15.52 25.75 6.81
N ILE A 600 -16.37 25.47 7.80
CA ILE A 600 -16.33 24.23 8.58
C ILE A 600 -17.65 23.50 8.35
N ILE A 601 -17.59 22.26 7.87
CA ILE A 601 -18.78 21.46 7.58
C ILE A 601 -18.86 20.31 8.58
N PHE A 602 -19.87 20.31 9.44
CA PHE A 602 -20.22 19.17 10.28
C PHE A 602 -21.24 18.31 9.53
N ALA A 603 -20.82 17.10 9.14
CA ALA A 603 -21.69 16.12 8.53
C ALA A 603 -22.69 15.60 9.58
N TYR A 604 -23.98 15.72 9.27
CA TYR A 604 -25.12 15.36 10.11
C TYR A 604 -25.31 16.21 11.38
N ARG A 605 -24.34 16.29 12.29
CA ARG A 605 -24.43 17.06 13.55
C ARG A 605 -23.06 17.47 14.10
N MET A 606 -23.06 18.49 14.96
CA MET A 606 -21.89 18.91 15.74
C MET A 606 -21.51 17.91 16.84
N PRO A 607 -20.25 17.90 17.34
CA PRO A 607 -19.83 17.03 18.43
C PRO A 607 -20.59 17.33 19.73
N ARG A 608 -20.67 16.32 20.62
CA ARG A 608 -21.55 16.38 21.80
C ARG A 608 -20.81 16.64 23.11
N ASP A 609 -19.60 16.11 23.26
CA ASP A 609 -18.88 16.15 24.54
C ASP A 609 -17.36 16.09 24.32
N VAL A 610 -16.60 16.38 25.38
CA VAL A 610 -15.14 16.20 25.43
C VAL A 610 -14.77 14.74 25.76
N PRO A 611 -13.64 14.21 25.24
CA PRO A 611 -13.07 12.94 25.67
C PRO A 611 -12.27 13.07 26.98
N GLY A 612 -11.86 11.92 27.52
CA GLY A 612 -11.00 11.85 28.71
C GLY A 612 -11.69 12.22 30.02
N TYR A 613 -11.02 11.94 31.13
CA TYR A 613 -11.55 12.01 32.49
C TYR A 613 -11.19 13.30 33.23
N TYR A 614 -9.98 13.83 33.00
CA TYR A 614 -9.47 14.96 33.79
C TYR A 614 -10.31 16.24 33.66
N ASN A 615 -10.59 16.91 34.78
CA ASN A 615 -11.23 18.22 34.84
C ASN A 615 -12.46 18.37 33.91
N ILE A 616 -13.29 17.33 33.89
CA ILE A 616 -14.32 17.14 32.87
C ILE A 616 -15.40 18.22 32.90
N GLU A 617 -15.86 18.66 34.08
CA GLU A 617 -16.91 19.66 34.20
C GLU A 617 -16.49 21.01 33.61
N ALA A 618 -15.25 21.44 33.90
CA ALA A 618 -14.71 22.68 33.37
C ALA A 618 -14.54 22.60 31.84
N ARG A 619 -13.96 21.50 31.34
CA ARG A 619 -13.79 21.28 29.89
C ARG A 619 -15.13 21.20 29.17
N ARG A 620 -16.14 20.55 29.74
CA ARG A 620 -17.52 20.52 29.23
C ARG A 620 -18.15 21.90 29.14
N SER A 621 -18.01 22.70 30.19
CA SER A 621 -18.55 24.06 30.23
C SER A 621 -17.92 24.94 29.14
N GLU A 622 -16.60 24.86 28.96
CA GLU A 622 -15.91 25.57 27.90
C GLU A 622 -16.30 25.07 26.52
N PHE A 623 -16.34 23.74 26.33
CA PHE A 623 -16.71 23.09 25.08
C PHE A 623 -18.13 23.49 24.63
N ALA A 624 -19.11 23.45 25.54
CA ALA A 624 -20.49 23.87 25.25
C ALA A 624 -20.57 25.36 24.87
N SER A 625 -19.80 26.21 25.55
CA SER A 625 -19.71 27.64 25.25
C SER A 625 -19.12 27.88 23.86
N LEU A 626 -18.07 27.15 23.51
CA LEU A 626 -17.39 27.22 22.22
C LEU A 626 -18.27 26.70 21.08
N LEU A 627 -18.97 25.59 21.28
CA LEU A 627 -19.93 25.05 20.31
C LEU A 627 -21.03 26.05 19.96
N LYS A 628 -21.58 26.74 20.97
CA LYS A 628 -22.58 27.79 20.74
C LYS A 628 -22.01 28.90 19.87
N ARG A 629 -20.82 29.42 20.21
CA ARG A 629 -20.14 30.44 19.39
C ARG A 629 -19.89 29.97 17.96
N LEU A 630 -19.44 28.73 17.79
CA LEU A 630 -19.15 28.16 16.49
C LEU A 630 -20.42 28.05 15.65
N LYS A 631 -21.53 27.57 16.25
CA LYS A 631 -22.83 27.42 15.59
C LYS A 631 -23.43 28.74 15.09
N ASP A 632 -23.16 29.83 15.78
CA ASP A 632 -23.69 31.16 15.43
C ASP A 632 -22.92 31.81 14.25
N ARG A 633 -21.83 31.21 13.75
CA ARG A 633 -21.05 31.70 12.60
C ARG A 633 -21.66 31.26 11.27
N SER A 634 -21.76 32.18 10.31
CA SER A 634 -22.37 31.92 9.00
C SER A 634 -21.60 30.94 8.10
N ASN A 635 -20.30 30.78 8.34
CA ASN A 635 -19.39 29.85 7.63
C ASN A 635 -19.24 28.49 8.35
N VAL A 636 -20.08 28.22 9.36
CA VAL A 636 -20.16 26.90 10.00
C VAL A 636 -21.47 26.25 9.57
N ILE A 637 -21.36 25.13 8.85
CA ILE A 637 -22.49 24.45 8.24
C ILE A 637 -22.70 23.11 8.95
N VAL A 638 -23.91 22.88 9.44
CA VAL A 638 -24.33 21.58 9.99
C VAL A 638 -25.42 21.04 9.09
N ASN A 639 -25.11 19.99 8.34
CA ASN A 639 -26.03 19.49 7.32
C ASN A 639 -25.87 17.98 7.10
N ALA A 640 -26.98 17.26 7.04
CA ALA A 640 -26.99 15.86 6.62
C ALA A 640 -26.60 15.72 5.14
N ASN A 641 -26.93 16.72 4.31
CA ASN A 641 -26.46 16.83 2.93
C ASN A 641 -25.19 17.71 2.86
N TYR A 642 -24.11 17.22 3.46
CA TYR A 642 -22.80 17.88 3.44
C TYR A 642 -22.22 17.99 2.01
N VAL A 643 -22.60 17.09 1.11
CA VAL A 643 -22.22 17.13 -0.32
C VAL A 643 -22.73 18.41 -0.99
N GLU A 644 -24.00 18.76 -0.79
CA GLU A 644 -24.55 20.00 -1.33
C GLU A 644 -23.90 21.23 -0.68
N SER A 645 -23.55 21.11 0.61
CA SER A 645 -22.85 22.17 1.33
C SER A 645 -21.48 22.44 0.71
N LEU A 646 -20.70 21.41 0.38
CA LEU A 646 -19.42 21.52 -0.33
C LEU A 646 -19.58 22.23 -1.69
N LYS A 647 -20.60 21.86 -2.47
CA LYS A 647 -20.90 22.52 -3.76
C LYS A 647 -21.22 24.00 -3.57
N SER A 648 -22.05 24.33 -2.58
CA SER A 648 -22.50 25.70 -2.32
C SER A 648 -21.37 26.67 -1.94
N ILE A 649 -20.32 26.16 -1.30
CA ILE A 649 -19.13 26.95 -0.93
C ILE A 649 -18.04 26.94 -2.01
N GLY A 650 -18.33 26.37 -3.19
CA GLY A 650 -17.40 26.38 -4.33
C GLY A 650 -16.22 25.42 -4.20
N VAL A 651 -16.38 24.31 -3.46
CA VAL A 651 -15.44 23.19 -3.53
C VAL A 651 -15.61 22.51 -4.89
N CYS A 652 -14.50 22.33 -5.58
CA CYS A 652 -14.44 21.71 -6.88
C CYS A 652 -14.88 20.24 -6.81
N ASN A 653 -15.74 19.83 -7.75
CA ASN A 653 -16.16 18.44 -7.86
C ASN A 653 -16.16 17.90 -9.31
N GLU A 654 -15.65 16.69 -9.49
CA GLU A 654 -15.55 15.98 -10.76
C GLU A 654 -16.76 15.08 -11.07
N GLU A 655 -16.94 14.69 -12.34
CA GLU A 655 -17.95 13.67 -12.72
C GLU A 655 -17.40 12.23 -12.74
N PHE A 656 -16.11 11.98 -12.50
CA PHE A 656 -15.50 10.64 -12.56
C PHE A 656 -16.25 9.60 -11.72
N GLY A 657 -16.54 9.89 -10.44
CA GLY A 657 -17.23 8.96 -9.54
C GLY A 657 -18.64 8.56 -10.00
N LYS A 658 -19.36 9.44 -10.70
CA LYS A 658 -20.69 9.13 -11.29
C LYS A 658 -20.61 8.13 -12.45
N HIS A 659 -19.44 8.04 -13.06
CA HIS A 659 -19.13 7.08 -14.12
C HIS A 659 -18.35 5.87 -13.60
N GLN A 660 -18.26 5.69 -12.27
CA GLN A 660 -17.50 4.60 -11.64
C GLN A 660 -16.01 4.57 -12.08
N LEU A 661 -15.47 5.76 -12.34
CA LEU A 661 -14.05 5.98 -12.57
C LEU A 661 -13.40 6.49 -11.29
N GLU A 662 -12.22 5.96 -11.00
CA GLU A 662 -11.40 6.42 -9.88
C GLU A 662 -10.38 7.44 -10.39
N TYR A 663 -10.03 8.39 -9.53
CA TYR A 663 -9.07 9.42 -9.87
C TYR A 663 -8.36 9.99 -8.66
N ILE A 664 -7.21 10.61 -8.93
CA ILE A 664 -6.56 11.59 -8.05
C ILE A 664 -6.25 12.86 -8.85
N ARG A 665 -6.36 14.02 -8.20
CA ARG A 665 -5.96 15.32 -8.76
C ARG A 665 -4.67 15.82 -8.12
N LYS A 666 -3.71 16.17 -8.96
CA LYS A 666 -2.39 16.69 -8.59
C LYS A 666 -2.13 18.01 -9.31
N ARG A 667 -1.14 18.75 -8.84
CA ARG A 667 -0.70 20.02 -9.43
C ARG A 667 0.82 20.07 -9.53
N ASN A 668 1.33 20.56 -10.65
CA ASN A 668 2.74 20.96 -10.79
C ASN A 668 2.85 22.41 -11.25
N GLU A 669 4.07 22.87 -11.54
CA GLU A 669 4.32 24.24 -12.00
C GLU A 669 3.60 24.60 -13.31
N LYS A 670 3.28 23.61 -14.15
CA LYS A 670 2.60 23.82 -15.44
C LYS A 670 1.08 23.87 -15.31
N GLY A 671 0.51 23.15 -14.34
CA GLY A 671 -0.94 23.15 -14.12
C GLY A 671 -1.45 21.91 -13.39
N ILE A 672 -2.73 21.57 -13.64
CA ILE A 672 -3.41 20.43 -13.05
C ILE A 672 -3.13 19.15 -13.85
N ILE A 673 -2.97 18.05 -13.13
CA ILE A 673 -2.87 16.70 -13.66
C ILE A 673 -3.90 15.83 -12.95
N TYR A 674 -4.65 15.04 -13.71
CA TYR A 674 -5.43 13.93 -13.19
C TYR A 674 -4.75 12.62 -13.58
N PHE A 675 -4.70 11.66 -12.66
CA PHE A 675 -4.59 10.24 -13.00
C PHE A 675 -5.96 9.61 -12.84
N VAL A 676 -6.45 8.92 -13.86
CA VAL A 676 -7.77 8.30 -13.89
C VAL A 676 -7.62 6.82 -14.24
N ALA A 677 -8.27 5.95 -13.48
CA ALA A 677 -8.28 4.51 -13.71
C ALA A 677 -9.71 3.99 -13.82
N ASN A 678 -9.96 3.17 -14.84
CA ASN A 678 -11.23 2.46 -14.98
C ASN A 678 -11.13 1.08 -14.34
N GLN A 679 -11.65 0.98 -13.12
CA GLN A 679 -11.62 -0.25 -12.31
C GLN A 679 -12.96 -1.00 -12.31
N SER A 680 -13.89 -0.63 -13.21
CA SER A 680 -15.21 -1.24 -13.35
C SER A 680 -15.48 -1.58 -14.82
N ASN A 681 -16.60 -2.27 -15.11
CA ASN A 681 -17.06 -2.52 -16.48
C ASN A 681 -18.03 -1.45 -17.00
N GLU A 682 -18.24 -0.37 -16.24
CA GLU A 682 -19.40 0.50 -16.37
C GLU A 682 -19.12 1.70 -17.27
N PHE A 683 -17.84 2.02 -17.47
CA PHE A 683 -17.38 3.04 -18.39
C PHE A 683 -16.60 2.43 -19.56
N GLN A 684 -16.78 3.02 -20.73
CA GLN A 684 -16.02 2.72 -21.96
C GLN A 684 -15.62 4.04 -22.61
N GLU A 685 -16.60 4.91 -22.82
CA GLU A 685 -16.39 6.25 -23.36
C GLU A 685 -17.49 7.23 -22.95
N GLY A 686 -17.19 8.53 -22.99
CA GLY A 686 -18.18 9.56 -22.72
C GLY A 686 -17.61 10.95 -22.45
N TRP A 687 -18.51 11.92 -22.31
CA TRP A 687 -18.17 13.29 -21.93
C TRP A 687 -18.12 13.45 -20.41
N ILE A 688 -16.94 13.68 -19.86
CA ILE A 688 -16.73 13.90 -18.42
C ILE A 688 -16.55 15.39 -18.15
N ARG A 689 -17.34 15.95 -17.22
CA ARG A 689 -17.09 17.29 -16.69
C ARG A 689 -15.94 17.27 -15.70
N LEU A 690 -14.97 18.14 -15.93
CA LEU A 690 -13.90 18.42 -14.97
C LEU A 690 -14.38 19.51 -14.01
N GLY A 691 -14.01 19.42 -12.73
CA GLY A 691 -14.39 20.44 -11.78
C GLY A 691 -13.54 21.71 -11.89
N MET A 692 -12.33 21.61 -12.44
CA MET A 692 -11.41 22.73 -12.65
C MET A 692 -11.67 23.43 -13.99
N PRO A 693 -11.49 24.77 -14.07
CA PRO A 693 -11.70 25.51 -15.30
C PRO A 693 -10.81 24.98 -16.44
N SER A 694 -11.37 24.95 -17.65
CA SER A 694 -10.70 24.43 -18.84
C SER A 694 -9.45 25.24 -19.16
N ALA A 695 -8.30 24.57 -19.23
CA ALA A 695 -7.13 25.09 -19.94
C ALA A 695 -7.47 25.27 -21.44
N SER A 696 -6.69 26.11 -22.15
CA SER A 696 -6.87 26.31 -23.59
C SER A 696 -6.75 25.00 -24.37
N GLU A 697 -5.86 24.11 -23.92
CA GLU A 697 -5.66 22.78 -24.46
C GLU A 697 -5.45 21.78 -23.31
N ILE A 698 -6.08 20.61 -23.42
CA ILE A 698 -5.99 19.52 -22.47
C ILE A 698 -5.28 18.37 -23.16
N ILE A 699 -4.29 17.75 -22.51
CA ILE A 699 -3.51 16.64 -23.07
C ILE A 699 -3.93 15.35 -22.39
N LEU A 700 -4.25 14.33 -23.19
CA LEU A 700 -4.34 12.95 -22.72
C LEU A 700 -2.98 12.28 -22.87
N PHE A 701 -2.58 11.50 -21.88
CA PHE A 701 -1.35 10.68 -21.90
C PHE A 701 -1.68 9.27 -21.42
N ASN A 702 -1.39 8.26 -22.24
CA ASN A 702 -1.53 6.86 -21.89
C ASN A 702 -0.18 6.33 -21.39
N PRO A 703 -0.01 6.09 -20.07
CA PRO A 703 1.27 5.64 -19.52
C PRO A 703 1.66 4.22 -19.95
N LEU A 704 0.72 3.38 -20.37
CA LEU A 704 1.02 2.03 -20.87
C LEU A 704 1.79 2.08 -22.20
N THR A 705 1.40 2.99 -23.10
CA THR A 705 1.98 3.07 -24.45
C THR A 705 2.91 4.25 -24.67
N GLY A 706 2.88 5.26 -23.79
CA GLY A 706 3.57 6.53 -23.98
C GLY A 706 2.87 7.50 -24.95
N LYS A 707 1.74 7.11 -25.55
CA LYS A 707 0.98 7.98 -26.47
C LYS A 707 0.42 9.20 -25.74
N ARG A 708 0.44 10.34 -26.43
CA ARG A 708 -0.08 11.63 -25.96
C ARG A 708 -0.70 12.43 -27.10
N GLY A 709 -1.64 13.31 -26.77
CA GLY A 709 -2.29 14.18 -27.74
C GLY A 709 -3.35 15.09 -27.12
N ILE A 710 -3.75 16.10 -27.89
CA ILE A 710 -4.74 17.10 -27.49
C ILE A 710 -6.13 16.46 -27.45
N ALA A 711 -6.76 16.49 -26.29
CA ALA A 711 -8.08 15.94 -26.04
C ALA A 711 -9.16 16.70 -26.82
N ARG A 712 -10.22 15.99 -27.23
CA ARG A 712 -11.46 16.60 -27.69
C ARG A 712 -12.19 17.22 -26.49
N THR A 713 -12.41 18.53 -26.54
CA THR A 713 -13.08 19.29 -25.46
C THR A 713 -14.38 19.95 -25.94
N LYS A 714 -15.31 20.18 -25.01
CA LYS A 714 -16.55 20.95 -25.24
C LYS A 714 -16.92 21.67 -23.95
N LYS A 715 -16.76 23.00 -23.92
CA LYS A 715 -16.92 23.81 -22.70
C LYS A 715 -16.02 23.28 -21.57
N ASP A 716 -16.61 22.86 -20.45
CA ASP A 716 -16.00 22.29 -19.25
C ASP A 716 -15.88 20.75 -19.28
N ARG A 717 -16.11 20.13 -20.45
CA ARG A 717 -16.10 18.67 -20.62
C ARG A 717 -14.97 18.21 -21.52
N ILE A 718 -14.43 17.04 -21.20
CA ILE A 718 -13.52 16.27 -22.04
C ILE A 718 -14.23 15.02 -22.55
N PHE A 719 -13.90 14.60 -23.78
CA PHE A 719 -14.30 13.28 -24.24
C PHE A 719 -13.20 12.28 -23.85
N LEU A 720 -13.56 11.26 -23.09
CA LEU A 720 -12.66 10.21 -22.62
C LEU A 720 -13.09 8.87 -23.21
N GLN A 721 -12.15 8.10 -23.72
CA GLN A 721 -12.30 6.68 -24.07
C GLN A 721 -11.32 5.91 -23.20
N LEU A 722 -11.82 5.11 -22.25
CA LEU A 722 -11.01 4.40 -21.27
C LEU A 722 -11.70 3.08 -20.92
N ALA A 723 -11.26 1.99 -21.54
CA ALA A 723 -11.83 0.66 -21.34
C ALA A 723 -11.53 0.11 -19.92
N PRO A 724 -12.31 -0.87 -19.43
CA PRO A 724 -12.04 -1.54 -18.15
C PRO A 724 -10.60 -2.06 -18.06
N GLY A 725 -9.90 -1.74 -16.98
CA GLY A 725 -8.48 -2.08 -16.77
C GLY A 725 -7.47 -1.04 -17.31
N GLN A 726 -7.94 -0.05 -18.07
CA GLN A 726 -7.09 1.04 -18.55
C GLN A 726 -7.00 2.20 -17.56
N SER A 727 -5.91 2.94 -17.67
CA SER A 727 -5.63 4.17 -16.94
C SER A 727 -5.04 5.22 -17.88
N CYS A 728 -5.22 6.50 -17.55
CA CYS A 728 -4.65 7.60 -18.31
C CYS A 728 -4.38 8.81 -17.41
N PHE A 729 -3.49 9.68 -17.91
CA PHE A 729 -3.33 11.02 -17.36
C PHE A 729 -4.08 12.03 -18.21
N ILE A 730 -4.68 13.02 -17.55
CA ILE A 730 -5.30 14.19 -18.17
C ILE A 730 -4.56 15.42 -17.63
N LYS A 731 -3.82 16.12 -18.50
CA LYS A 731 -3.07 17.34 -18.14
C LYS A 731 -3.86 18.56 -18.61
N LEU A 732 -4.14 19.51 -17.72
CA LEU A 732 -4.81 20.77 -18.05
C LEU A 732 -3.77 21.84 -18.39
N TYR A 733 -2.86 21.47 -19.28
CA TYR A 733 -1.86 22.33 -19.89
C TYR A 733 -1.27 21.58 -21.09
N ASN A 734 -0.78 22.33 -22.07
CA ASN A 734 -0.02 21.80 -23.18
C ASN A 734 1.48 21.96 -22.91
N ASP A 735 2.23 20.86 -22.96
CA ASP A 735 3.69 20.81 -22.81
C ASP A 735 4.45 20.61 -24.14
N GLY A 736 3.85 21.03 -25.26
CA GLY A 736 4.46 21.05 -26.59
C GLY A 736 3.81 20.10 -27.61
N GLU A 737 2.64 19.55 -27.28
CA GLU A 737 1.86 18.69 -28.17
C GLU A 737 1.16 19.49 -29.26
N SER A 738 1.24 19.01 -30.49
CA SER A 738 0.58 19.61 -31.65
C SER A 738 -0.44 18.67 -32.32
N PHE A 739 -0.48 17.40 -31.90
CA PHE A 739 -1.33 16.38 -32.49
C PHE A 739 -2.59 16.18 -31.64
N GLN A 740 -3.72 15.95 -32.32
CA GLN A 740 -4.97 15.59 -31.67
C GLN A 740 -4.90 14.16 -31.14
N TRP A 741 -5.58 13.91 -30.02
CA TRP A 741 -5.74 12.56 -29.50
C TRP A 741 -6.55 11.71 -30.49
N GLU A 742 -6.02 10.53 -30.79
CA GLU A 742 -6.67 9.55 -31.67
C GLU A 742 -7.74 8.81 -30.87
N TYR A 743 -9.00 9.12 -31.15
CA TYR A 743 -10.14 8.40 -30.62
C TYR A 743 -10.47 7.21 -31.54
N SER A 744 -10.86 6.09 -30.94
CA SER A 744 -11.26 4.90 -31.67
C SER A 744 -12.76 4.82 -31.84
N GLU A 745 -13.21 4.89 -33.09
CA GLU A 745 -14.57 4.51 -33.45
C GLU A 745 -14.54 3.12 -34.09
N GLN A 746 -14.89 2.10 -33.30
CA GLN A 746 -15.02 0.74 -33.82
C GLN A 746 -16.26 0.67 -34.74
N ILE A 747 -16.04 0.46 -36.04
CA ILE A 747 -17.11 0.36 -37.03
C ILE A 747 -17.50 -1.09 -37.38
N ALA A 748 -16.58 -2.03 -37.17
CA ALA A 748 -16.82 -3.47 -37.35
C ALA A 748 -15.80 -4.28 -36.54
N SER A 749 -16.13 -5.52 -36.20
CA SER A 749 -15.21 -6.50 -35.61
C SER A 749 -15.36 -7.83 -36.33
N TYR A 750 -14.23 -8.47 -36.65
CA TYR A 750 -14.19 -9.74 -37.36
C TYR A 750 -13.35 -10.74 -36.59
N ARG A 751 -13.92 -11.91 -36.28
CA ARG A 751 -13.16 -13.00 -35.67
C ARG A 751 -12.14 -13.57 -36.64
N ILE A 752 -10.93 -13.82 -36.13
CA ILE A 752 -9.89 -14.58 -36.81
C ILE A 752 -10.02 -16.03 -36.37
N ASP A 753 -11.01 -16.72 -36.94
CA ASP A 753 -11.23 -18.16 -36.75
C ASP A 753 -10.66 -18.92 -37.98
N GLY A 754 -10.25 -20.18 -37.77
CA GLY A 754 -9.82 -21.11 -38.81
C GLY A 754 -8.30 -21.28 -38.94
N ASN A 755 -7.89 -22.52 -39.21
CA ASN A 755 -6.53 -22.95 -39.58
C ASN A 755 -5.36 -22.45 -38.71
N TRP A 756 -5.56 -22.39 -37.39
CA TRP A 756 -4.47 -22.09 -36.47
C TRP A 756 -3.52 -23.29 -36.37
N ASN A 757 -2.23 -23.06 -36.62
CA ASN A 757 -1.14 -23.96 -36.28
C ASN A 757 -0.61 -23.59 -34.89
N VAL A 758 -0.66 -24.52 -33.94
CA VAL A 758 -0.14 -24.35 -32.59
C VAL A 758 1.10 -25.21 -32.42
N SER A 759 2.20 -24.58 -32.02
CA SER A 759 3.46 -25.24 -31.70
C SER A 759 4.05 -24.70 -30.40
N PHE A 760 5.10 -25.32 -29.87
CA PHE A 760 5.70 -24.95 -28.59
C PHE A 760 7.19 -24.70 -28.77
N LYS A 761 7.65 -23.53 -28.35
CA LYS A 761 9.01 -23.02 -28.58
C LYS A 761 9.98 -23.47 -27.49
N GLU A 762 9.57 -23.29 -26.25
CA GLU A 762 10.36 -23.56 -25.06
C GLU A 762 9.43 -23.85 -23.89
N GLY A 763 9.84 -24.75 -22.99
CA GLY A 763 9.07 -25.06 -21.79
C GLY A 763 9.32 -26.47 -21.26
N SER A 764 8.62 -26.78 -20.18
CA SER A 764 8.74 -28.06 -19.45
C SER A 764 7.35 -28.53 -18.98
N PRO A 765 7.14 -29.81 -18.60
CA PRO A 765 8.10 -30.94 -18.51
C PRO A 765 8.74 -31.36 -19.83
N GLN A 766 8.02 -31.19 -20.94
CA GLN A 766 8.47 -31.45 -22.29
C GLN A 766 7.69 -30.54 -23.25
N LEU A 767 8.17 -30.37 -24.47
CA LEU A 767 7.41 -29.67 -25.51
C LEU A 767 6.25 -30.56 -25.98
N PRO A 768 4.99 -30.11 -25.87
CA PRO A 768 3.87 -30.85 -26.44
C PRO A 768 3.95 -30.91 -27.96
N ALA A 769 3.29 -31.90 -28.55
CA ALA A 769 3.20 -32.02 -30.01
C ALA A 769 2.47 -30.81 -30.63
N SER A 770 2.89 -30.40 -31.82
CA SER A 770 2.17 -29.36 -32.58
C SER A 770 0.84 -29.89 -33.12
N TYR A 771 -0.16 -29.04 -33.22
CA TYR A 771 -1.51 -29.42 -33.63
C TYR A 771 -2.24 -28.26 -34.33
N HIS A 772 -3.35 -28.58 -35.01
CA HIS A 772 -4.17 -27.59 -35.70
C HIS A 772 -5.53 -27.45 -35.03
N ILE A 773 -6.01 -26.22 -34.93
CA ILE A 773 -7.33 -25.90 -34.37
C ILE A 773 -8.09 -24.90 -35.23
N GLN A 774 -9.42 -25.00 -35.19
CA GLN A 774 -10.30 -24.06 -35.88
C GLN A 774 -10.58 -22.81 -35.03
N LYS A 775 -10.55 -22.96 -33.70
CA LYS A 775 -10.70 -21.86 -32.75
C LYS A 775 -9.64 -22.03 -31.69
N VAL A 776 -9.03 -20.91 -31.31
CA VAL A 776 -8.07 -20.88 -30.20
C VAL A 776 -8.78 -21.30 -28.91
N ASP A 777 -8.09 -22.05 -28.06
CA ASP A 777 -8.59 -22.60 -26.81
C ASP A 777 -7.43 -22.87 -25.85
N SER A 778 -7.74 -23.25 -24.62
CA SER A 778 -6.74 -23.55 -23.61
C SER A 778 -5.87 -24.75 -23.99
N TRP A 779 -4.57 -24.68 -23.68
CA TRP A 779 -3.65 -25.81 -23.79
C TRP A 779 -4.06 -27.02 -22.95
N THR A 780 -4.89 -26.82 -21.93
CA THR A 780 -5.44 -27.91 -21.11
C THR A 780 -6.36 -28.84 -21.91
N GLU A 781 -6.92 -28.36 -23.03
CA GLU A 781 -7.78 -29.08 -23.97
C GLU A 781 -7.01 -29.57 -25.21
N ALA A 782 -5.68 -29.42 -25.25
CA ALA A 782 -4.89 -29.81 -26.41
C ALA A 782 -4.88 -31.34 -26.61
N PRO A 783 -4.71 -31.84 -27.85
CA PRO A 783 -4.67 -33.28 -28.13
C PRO A 783 -3.56 -34.04 -27.39
N ASP A 784 -2.40 -33.38 -27.19
CA ASP A 784 -1.34 -33.91 -26.34
C ASP A 784 -1.62 -33.53 -24.89
N THR A 785 -2.01 -34.52 -24.08
CA THR A 785 -2.36 -34.33 -22.66
C THR A 785 -1.21 -33.78 -21.81
N MET A 786 0.05 -33.83 -22.29
CA MET A 786 1.16 -33.17 -21.59
C MET A 786 1.07 -31.64 -21.63
N ALA A 787 0.31 -31.07 -22.55
CA ALA A 787 0.07 -29.63 -22.61
C ALA A 787 -0.68 -29.10 -21.38
N SER A 788 -1.49 -29.93 -20.71
CA SER A 788 -2.17 -29.56 -19.45
C SER A 788 -1.19 -29.32 -18.29
N TYR A 789 0.04 -29.81 -18.40
CA TYR A 789 1.12 -29.64 -17.41
C TYR A 789 2.24 -28.71 -17.90
N PHE A 790 2.10 -28.18 -19.11
CA PHE A 790 3.13 -27.38 -19.74
C PHE A 790 3.23 -25.99 -19.10
N SER A 791 4.46 -25.57 -18.81
CA SER A 791 4.81 -24.17 -18.57
C SER A 791 5.88 -23.74 -19.55
N GLY A 792 5.63 -22.67 -20.29
CA GLY A 792 6.53 -22.15 -21.30
C GLY A 792 5.84 -21.30 -22.36
N ILE A 793 6.42 -21.25 -23.56
CA ILE A 793 5.96 -20.44 -24.69
C ILE A 793 5.33 -21.32 -25.77
N GLY A 794 4.04 -21.08 -26.04
CA GLY A 794 3.33 -21.57 -27.22
C GLY A 794 3.32 -20.54 -28.35
N ILE A 795 3.38 -21.00 -29.59
CA ILE A 795 3.30 -20.20 -30.81
C ILE A 795 1.99 -20.55 -31.52
N TYR A 796 1.20 -19.52 -31.84
CA TYR A 796 0.00 -19.60 -32.66
C TYR A 796 0.26 -18.90 -33.98
N GLU A 797 0.03 -19.60 -35.10
CA GLU A 797 0.15 -19.04 -36.45
C GLU A 797 -1.12 -19.27 -37.24
N THR A 798 -1.58 -18.24 -37.95
CA THR A 798 -2.67 -18.34 -38.91
C THR A 798 -2.52 -17.27 -40.00
N ASP A 799 -3.32 -17.40 -41.06
CA ASP A 799 -3.44 -16.40 -42.11
C ASP A 799 -4.83 -15.76 -42.06
N PHE A 800 -4.91 -14.46 -42.35
CA PHE A 800 -6.20 -13.75 -42.45
C PHE A 800 -6.24 -12.75 -43.60
N ASP A 801 -7.44 -12.57 -44.17
CA ASP A 801 -7.73 -11.54 -45.15
C ASP A 801 -8.36 -10.32 -44.46
N LEU A 802 -8.11 -9.13 -45.01
CA LEU A 802 -8.80 -7.94 -44.50
C LEU A 802 -10.29 -7.99 -44.91
N PRO A 803 -11.20 -7.65 -43.99
CA PRO A 803 -12.61 -7.57 -44.32
C PRO A 803 -12.86 -6.49 -45.38
N PRO A 804 -13.95 -6.58 -46.18
CA PRO A 804 -14.30 -5.60 -47.21
C PRO A 804 -14.88 -4.30 -46.61
N VAL A 805 -14.31 -3.81 -45.50
CA VAL A 805 -14.69 -2.59 -44.81
C VAL A 805 -13.54 -1.59 -44.90
N HIS A 806 -13.86 -0.34 -45.23
CA HIS A 806 -12.88 0.72 -45.22
C HIS A 806 -12.68 1.25 -43.78
N ALA A 807 -11.58 0.81 -43.17
CA ALA A 807 -11.07 1.26 -41.88
C ALA A 807 -9.84 2.16 -42.07
N THR A 808 -9.67 3.14 -41.19
CA THR A 808 -8.50 4.04 -41.16
C THR A 808 -7.32 3.34 -40.49
N TYR A 809 -7.60 2.52 -39.47
CA TYR A 809 -6.63 1.67 -38.77
C TYR A 809 -7.32 0.45 -38.15
N TYR A 810 -6.53 -0.46 -37.59
CA TYR A 810 -7.03 -1.73 -37.05
C TYR A 810 -6.51 -1.95 -35.63
N GLN A 811 -7.29 -2.68 -34.84
CA GLN A 811 -6.84 -3.19 -33.54
C GLN A 811 -6.99 -4.71 -33.51
N LEU A 812 -5.98 -5.40 -32.97
CA LEU A 812 -6.03 -6.82 -32.68
C LEU A 812 -6.46 -7.00 -31.22
N ALA A 813 -7.68 -7.49 -31.00
CA ALA A 813 -8.12 -7.94 -29.69
C ALA A 813 -7.85 -9.43 -29.55
N LEU A 814 -7.06 -9.82 -28.55
CA LEU A 814 -6.65 -11.21 -28.35
C LEU A 814 -7.66 -12.01 -27.52
N GLY A 815 -8.64 -11.34 -26.91
CA GLY A 815 -9.62 -11.97 -26.03
C GLY A 815 -9.00 -12.36 -24.69
N ASP A 816 -9.21 -13.61 -24.27
CA ASP A 816 -8.60 -14.17 -23.07
C ASP A 816 -7.21 -14.75 -23.38
N VAL A 817 -6.18 -14.15 -22.77
CA VAL A 817 -4.77 -14.54 -22.89
C VAL A 817 -4.28 -15.00 -21.51
N ARG A 818 -3.67 -16.19 -21.46
CA ARG A 818 -3.15 -16.81 -20.25
C ARG A 818 -1.65 -17.08 -20.39
N GLU A 819 -0.78 -16.09 -20.14
CA GLU A 819 -1.05 -14.77 -19.52
C GLU A 819 -0.49 -13.57 -20.26
N VAL A 820 0.57 -13.73 -21.06
CA VAL A 820 1.16 -12.62 -21.82
C VAL A 820 1.39 -13.04 -23.26
N ALA A 821 1.21 -12.11 -24.20
CA ALA A 821 1.31 -12.38 -25.63
C ALA A 821 2.25 -11.40 -26.35
N LYS A 822 3.05 -11.90 -27.30
CA LYS A 822 3.86 -11.11 -28.24
C LYS A 822 3.33 -11.34 -29.64
N VAL A 823 3.13 -10.27 -30.41
CA VAL A 823 2.43 -10.36 -31.70
C VAL A 823 3.32 -9.91 -32.85
N TRP A 824 3.29 -10.67 -33.95
CA TRP A 824 3.87 -10.31 -35.23
C TRP A 824 2.82 -10.42 -36.33
N ILE A 825 2.83 -9.45 -37.26
CA ILE A 825 2.00 -9.49 -38.47
C ILE A 825 2.91 -9.31 -39.67
N ASN A 826 2.83 -10.23 -40.64
CA ASN A 826 3.67 -10.23 -41.84
C ASN A 826 5.18 -10.16 -41.55
N GLY A 827 5.61 -10.77 -40.43
CA GLY A 827 7.00 -10.75 -39.96
C GLY A 827 7.42 -9.49 -39.21
N VAL A 828 6.55 -8.47 -39.12
CA VAL A 828 6.80 -7.24 -38.36
C VAL A 828 6.26 -7.40 -36.94
N TYR A 829 7.10 -7.10 -35.94
CA TYR A 829 6.69 -7.10 -34.54
C TYR A 829 5.74 -5.94 -34.24
N VAL A 830 4.59 -6.25 -33.63
CA VAL A 830 3.51 -5.30 -33.32
C VAL A 830 3.59 -4.81 -31.87
N GLY A 831 3.89 -5.71 -30.92
CA GLY A 831 3.99 -5.36 -29.51
C GLY A 831 3.73 -6.52 -28.55
N ASN A 832 3.84 -6.20 -27.25
CA ASN A 832 3.51 -7.09 -26.14
C ASN A 832 2.14 -6.71 -25.55
N SER A 833 1.33 -7.72 -25.24
CA SER A 833 0.06 -7.59 -24.53
C SER A 833 0.14 -8.36 -23.22
N TRP A 834 0.30 -7.63 -22.12
CA TRP A 834 0.56 -8.21 -20.78
C TRP A 834 -0.44 -7.76 -19.70
N SER A 835 -1.37 -6.86 -20.04
CA SER A 835 -2.43 -6.40 -19.14
C SER A 835 -3.77 -6.31 -19.86
N VAL A 836 -4.84 -6.23 -19.08
CA VAL A 836 -6.20 -6.05 -19.59
C VAL A 836 -6.46 -4.60 -20.02
N PRO A 837 -7.24 -4.38 -21.10
CA PRO A 837 -7.68 -5.39 -22.07
C PRO A 837 -6.52 -5.80 -22.98
N PHE A 838 -6.50 -7.08 -23.41
CA PHE A 838 -5.43 -7.62 -24.26
C PHE A 838 -5.60 -7.20 -25.73
N GLU A 839 -5.29 -5.93 -26.01
CA GLU A 839 -5.50 -5.30 -27.31
C GLU A 839 -4.26 -4.54 -27.79
N LEU A 840 -3.96 -4.65 -29.09
CA LEU A 840 -2.85 -3.96 -29.74
C LEU A 840 -3.31 -3.17 -30.96
N ASN A 841 -2.84 -1.93 -31.09
CA ASN A 841 -3.04 -1.16 -32.31
C ASN A 841 -2.14 -1.71 -33.43
N ILE A 842 -2.68 -1.84 -34.64
CA ILE A 842 -1.94 -2.30 -35.82
C ILE A 842 -1.74 -1.12 -36.76
N ASP A 843 -0.50 -0.92 -37.22
CA ASP A 843 -0.21 0.00 -38.32
C ASP A 843 -0.80 -0.55 -39.63
N ALA A 844 -1.70 0.21 -40.26
CA ALA A 844 -2.32 -0.18 -41.52
C ALA A 844 -1.29 -0.46 -42.64
N GLY A 845 -0.09 0.15 -42.57
CA GLY A 845 0.99 -0.03 -43.54
C GLY A 845 1.59 -1.44 -43.56
N ILE A 846 1.46 -2.22 -42.48
CA ILE A 846 1.97 -3.61 -42.44
C ILE A 846 0.96 -4.61 -43.00
N LEU A 847 -0.30 -4.21 -43.19
CA LEU A 847 -1.38 -5.08 -43.62
C LEU A 847 -1.52 -5.14 -45.14
N ARG A 848 -1.88 -6.32 -45.64
CA ARG A 848 -2.19 -6.63 -47.04
C ARG A 848 -3.68 -6.90 -47.16
N LYS A 849 -4.26 -6.73 -48.35
CA LYS A 849 -5.67 -7.09 -48.57
C LYS A 849 -5.97 -8.57 -48.30
N LYS A 850 -5.00 -9.45 -48.61
CA LYS A 850 -5.12 -10.90 -48.46
C LYS A 850 -3.84 -11.51 -47.90
N ASN A 851 -3.97 -12.70 -47.30
CA ASN A 851 -2.88 -13.55 -46.83
C ASN A 851 -1.94 -12.82 -45.85
N ASN A 852 -2.51 -12.13 -44.86
CA ASN A 852 -1.72 -11.60 -43.75
C ASN A 852 -1.34 -12.72 -42.82
N LYS A 853 -0.04 -12.85 -42.52
CA LYS A 853 0.45 -13.85 -41.57
C LYS A 853 0.39 -13.29 -40.17
N LEU A 854 -0.37 -13.92 -39.28
CA LEU A 854 -0.42 -13.60 -37.86
C LEU A 854 0.37 -14.64 -37.08
N ARG A 855 1.31 -14.20 -36.26
CA ARG A 855 2.05 -15.04 -35.31
C ARG A 855 1.93 -14.44 -33.91
N ILE A 856 1.54 -15.27 -32.94
CA ILE A 856 1.39 -14.89 -31.54
C ILE A 856 2.20 -15.86 -30.68
N GLU A 857 3.17 -15.36 -29.93
CA GLU A 857 3.83 -16.11 -28.86
C GLU A 857 3.09 -15.85 -27.55
N VAL A 858 2.65 -16.90 -26.84
CA VAL A 858 2.00 -16.79 -25.53
C VAL A 858 2.82 -17.50 -24.48
N ARG A 859 3.09 -16.82 -23.35
CA ARG A 859 3.72 -17.37 -22.16
C ARG A 859 2.68 -17.50 -21.04
N ASN A 860 2.49 -18.71 -20.52
CA ASN A 860 1.60 -18.98 -19.38
C ASN A 860 2.30 -18.86 -18.03
N LEU A 861 1.62 -19.27 -16.96
CA LEU A 861 2.15 -19.36 -15.60
C LEU A 861 2.83 -20.70 -15.32
N ASP A 862 3.61 -20.73 -14.24
CA ASP A 862 4.32 -21.93 -13.79
C ASP A 862 3.45 -22.92 -13.00
N ALA A 863 2.22 -22.56 -12.62
CA ALA A 863 1.33 -23.44 -11.85
C ALA A 863 1.20 -24.84 -12.44
N ASN A 864 0.96 -24.98 -13.75
CA ASN A 864 0.79 -26.30 -14.40
C ASN A 864 2.05 -27.17 -14.30
N ARG A 865 3.24 -26.56 -14.31
CA ARG A 865 4.51 -27.26 -14.13
C ARG A 865 4.68 -27.73 -12.69
N ILE A 866 4.31 -26.91 -11.72
CA ILE A 866 4.38 -27.25 -10.29
C ILE A 866 3.44 -28.41 -9.95
N ILE A 867 2.21 -28.39 -10.50
CA ILE A 867 1.26 -29.52 -10.39
C ILE A 867 1.90 -30.82 -10.88
N TRP A 868 2.61 -30.79 -12.01
CA TRP A 868 3.28 -31.97 -12.53
C TRP A 868 4.41 -32.45 -11.61
N LEU A 869 5.22 -31.54 -11.07
CA LEU A 869 6.32 -31.89 -10.16
C LEU A 869 5.76 -32.61 -8.92
N ASP A 870 4.72 -32.06 -8.29
CA ASP A 870 4.11 -32.64 -7.10
C ASP A 870 3.43 -33.99 -7.37
N LYS A 871 2.65 -34.09 -8.48
CA LYS A 871 2.02 -35.36 -8.87
C LYS A 871 3.04 -36.47 -9.17
N ASN A 872 4.21 -36.10 -9.69
CA ASN A 872 5.30 -37.05 -9.99
C ASN A 872 6.33 -37.16 -8.86
N LYS A 873 6.10 -36.51 -7.71
CA LYS A 873 6.99 -36.53 -6.54
C LYS A 873 8.43 -36.13 -6.86
N VAL A 874 8.61 -35.19 -7.78
CA VAL A 874 9.92 -34.62 -8.09
C VAL A 874 10.24 -33.60 -7.01
N PRO A 875 11.32 -33.78 -6.21
CA PRO A 875 11.67 -32.81 -5.18
C PRO A 875 12.06 -31.46 -5.81
N TRP A 876 11.44 -30.38 -5.34
CA TRP A 876 11.75 -29.01 -5.78
C TRP A 876 11.62 -27.99 -4.64
N GLN A 877 10.69 -28.20 -3.71
CA GLN A 877 10.48 -27.31 -2.58
C GLN A 877 11.49 -27.63 -1.46
N THR A 878 12.51 -26.77 -1.33
CA THR A 878 13.51 -26.85 -0.25
C THR A 878 13.36 -25.70 0.76
N PHE A 879 12.31 -24.90 0.64
CA PHE A 879 12.08 -23.70 1.44
C PHE A 879 10.65 -23.67 1.97
N PHE A 880 10.43 -22.89 3.03
CA PHE A 880 9.12 -22.77 3.65
C PHE A 880 8.17 -21.96 2.75
N LEU A 881 7.09 -22.62 2.33
CA LEU A 881 5.96 -22.06 1.60
C LEU A 881 4.65 -22.43 2.30
N VAL A 882 3.66 -21.57 2.14
CA VAL A 882 2.26 -21.86 2.48
C VAL A 882 1.38 -21.47 1.30
N ASP A 883 0.21 -22.10 1.19
CA ASP A 883 -0.79 -21.72 0.20
C ASP A 883 -1.51 -20.43 0.60
N VAL A 884 -2.36 -19.91 -0.30
CA VAL A 884 -3.19 -18.72 -0.04
C VAL A 884 -4.27 -18.93 1.04
N ALA A 885 -4.28 -20.09 1.72
CA ALA A 885 -5.11 -20.38 2.89
C ALA A 885 -4.26 -20.63 4.16
N TYR A 886 -2.97 -20.29 4.15
CA TYR A 886 -1.99 -20.54 5.23
C TYR A 886 -1.83 -22.02 5.62
N ARG A 887 -2.12 -22.95 4.70
CA ARG A 887 -1.83 -24.38 4.86
C ARG A 887 -0.46 -24.69 4.27
N ASN A 888 0.08 -25.86 4.60
CA ASN A 888 1.28 -26.34 3.91
C ASN A 888 1.02 -26.38 2.40
N PHE A 889 1.94 -25.83 1.63
CA PHE A 889 1.83 -25.82 0.17
C PHE A 889 1.83 -27.25 -0.38
N ASP A 890 0.88 -27.54 -1.27
CA ASP A 890 0.79 -28.81 -2.01
C ASP A 890 -0.05 -28.56 -3.27
N ALA A 891 0.53 -28.73 -4.46
CA ALA A 891 -0.18 -28.60 -5.72
C ALA A 891 -0.61 -29.96 -6.30
N SER A 892 -0.33 -31.08 -5.64
CA SER A 892 -0.66 -32.42 -6.16
C SER A 892 -2.17 -32.64 -6.34
N HIS A 893 -2.98 -31.95 -5.55
CA HIS A 893 -4.44 -32.00 -5.60
C HIS A 893 -5.07 -30.95 -6.54
N TRP A 894 -4.27 -30.07 -7.15
CA TRP A 894 -4.79 -29.05 -8.05
C TRP A 894 -5.16 -29.63 -9.42
N GLU A 895 -6.19 -29.03 -10.00
CA GLU A 895 -6.50 -29.14 -11.43
C GLU A 895 -5.58 -28.19 -12.22
N SER A 896 -5.26 -28.58 -13.46
CA SER A 896 -4.51 -27.73 -14.36
C SER A 896 -5.25 -26.41 -14.59
N VAL A 897 -4.52 -25.30 -14.53
CA VAL A 897 -5.09 -23.98 -14.76
C VAL A 897 -5.14 -23.65 -16.25
N PRO A 898 -6.17 -22.91 -16.70
CA PRO A 898 -6.23 -22.43 -18.08
C PRO A 898 -4.95 -21.70 -18.49
N SER A 899 -4.44 -22.06 -19.67
CA SER A 899 -3.18 -21.59 -20.26
C SER A 899 -3.30 -21.42 -21.77
N GLY A 900 -2.53 -20.49 -22.35
CA GLY A 900 -2.49 -20.24 -23.79
C GLY A 900 -3.37 -19.07 -24.26
N LEU A 901 -3.68 -19.05 -25.55
CA LEU A 901 -4.60 -18.11 -26.19
C LEU A 901 -5.99 -18.74 -26.23
N LEU A 902 -6.93 -18.22 -25.43
CA LEU A 902 -8.30 -18.73 -25.32
C LEU A 902 -9.26 -17.93 -26.21
N GLY A 903 -8.89 -16.70 -26.58
CA GLY A 903 -9.64 -15.89 -27.54
C GLY A 903 -10.97 -15.35 -26.98
N PRO A 904 -11.92 -14.98 -27.85
CA PRO A 904 -11.76 -14.93 -29.31
C PRO A 904 -10.68 -13.92 -29.74
N VAL A 905 -9.96 -14.23 -30.83
CA VAL A 905 -9.10 -13.26 -31.50
C VAL A 905 -9.93 -12.51 -32.52
N GLU A 906 -9.91 -11.18 -32.46
CA GLU A 906 -10.72 -10.31 -33.31
C GLU A 906 -9.88 -9.20 -33.92
N LEU A 907 -10.13 -8.93 -35.21
CA LEU A 907 -9.67 -7.74 -35.90
C LEU A 907 -10.77 -6.68 -35.85
N LYS A 908 -10.58 -5.67 -35.01
CA LYS A 908 -11.44 -4.49 -34.95
C LYS A 908 -11.04 -3.52 -36.05
N CYS A 909 -12.02 -3.11 -36.84
CA CYS A 909 -11.90 -2.09 -37.87
C CYS A 909 -12.31 -0.74 -37.27
N CYS A 910 -11.39 0.22 -37.25
CA CYS A 910 -11.60 1.51 -36.61
C CYS A 910 -11.51 2.66 -37.61
N ARG A 911 -12.23 3.76 -37.33
CA ARG A 911 -12.14 5.01 -38.08
C ARG A 911 -11.45 6.12 -37.33
#